data_AF-Q6L421-F1
#
_entry.id   AF-Q6L421-F1
#
_cell.length_a   1.000
_cell.length_b   1.000
_cell.length_c   1.000
_cell.angle_alpha   90.00
_cell.angle_beta   90.00
_cell.angle_gamma   90.00
#
_symmetry.space_group_name_H-M   'P 1'
#
loop_
_entity.id
_entity.type
_entity.pdbx_description
1 polymer ?
#
loop_
_entity_poly.entity_id
_entity_poly.type
_entity_poly.pdbx_seq_one_letter_code
_entity_poly.pdbx_strand_id
1 'polypeptide(L)'
;MNHNILQSLQRVEDQWGLDMPESLEDVIKFLKREVTFLDFFLSLQSFTDLSYMLEIVHNVQALFHDADVNLIEISDIDHVDGVTNQLQVNIQKIKLEIKCEYLFPKVNRDGNFVDSPEFVIDLIDTVAVNLGDLLKVYCSSSLLFVRGAKKEIGDVFKELKLLKNFVCFVTDRFIELKSQHIDFFIRVLEAVSHAAMVAWLYLPSNDNENQETNGLLSDHLNMKIKPIDPSIRKIYIDVLQALQSEWRPIIPIDHVADCVAGFVETLQHHLKALAVSNPNTHQIADLQKMLNLLIANLSIQDLEFHLQDIDTVMIDSGILVYSLCEDVVLGEVTIDLPVIIEQIKILIYHIIQKEFQSNLPRIHGLGYVDFVLRNLNEFQDRYPDSLAFMKIQLQKIQKELESVQPFLRSVTEQQYNMHDKIQNSVALLIGKAYEVEYIVDVCVSKRVPDWCLMRWLVDISAEVAEMQQKKLFEVDLVSPYTIATDTSSKSSELKKMPGIKEKIIGFEDEINTLVDRLTRGSGELDIISIVGMPGTGKTTLANRLYFYYDDFVVPLFDIRAQCHVSPVYSQRGLLLSLLAMLQVSIDGTSLLSKGTDELKDTLSRILHSKRYLILLDDVWDCKVWDDLKCCFPDRNNGSRILLTTRNHDVANYVGSVGEHHHLRLLTYEESWELLCTEVFGNESCFPLLEKVGQEIARKCGGLPLSIVLVAGILSKMEKTEECWSQVAKDLGSYITSDTKAIIELSYQHLPYYLKPCFLYFGTFLEDKEINVSKLTWLWIGEGFVNDLEGKSLQDIANGYLENLIRRNLVMNAKRSSDGKVKACRVHDLLLDFCKKKAEEEHFLSWMKCRDQNDKSLSGISSQKKLGQRRLVFIEEENLVEWSSSCCFVDSVHFRRIDVSSRQVSQIFYYFKFLKVLNLESTVINSFPTVLVYLRYFAAQTDQDSITSLIANLWNLETLILKPTKGELKLPVTIMKMDVELVVQKTPNLRELRCSFVDFRQECLPCLNFLETLEIHLAADSTISGPYIFPATLRNLTLSNFFLGSCHESNISMLPSLCILKLVSIFFDNDKWEVRDSEFLKLTVLKLVKCEFLEEWIVSNDAFPILEHLVLRECPYLKEIPFRLRNKLLSIKVKSCSESVRLSVFSLDAKKITDEQTSSTRITPGSLAKSQVNQQKIRPPFKRGIRRIFRSSGSP
;
A
#
# COMPACT_ATOMS: atom_id res chain seq x y z
N MET A 1 -12.21 -47.10 31.13
CA MET A 1 -12.09 -47.24 32.61
C MET A 1 -10.71 -46.82 33.15
N ASN A 2 -9.81 -46.22 32.34
CA ASN A 2 -8.39 -46.02 32.69
C ASN A 2 -7.98 -44.61 33.14
N HIS A 3 -8.88 -43.62 33.19
CA HIS A 3 -8.49 -42.25 33.55
C HIS A 3 -8.11 -42.07 35.03
N ASN A 4 -8.39 -43.03 35.92
CA ASN A 4 -8.28 -42.78 37.35
C ASN A 4 -6.84 -42.88 37.89
N ILE A 5 -6.02 -43.89 37.55
CA ILE A 5 -4.67 -44.04 38.13
C ILE A 5 -3.72 -42.95 37.66
N LEU A 6 -3.73 -42.62 36.36
CA LEU A 6 -2.90 -41.54 35.81
C LEU A 6 -3.28 -40.18 36.43
N GLN A 7 -4.58 -39.94 36.65
CA GLN A 7 -5.06 -38.77 37.38
C GLN A 7 -4.68 -38.82 38.87
N SER A 8 -4.71 -39.98 39.51
CA SER A 8 -4.29 -40.19 40.89
C SER A 8 -2.78 -39.95 41.06
N LEU A 9 -1.94 -40.42 40.13
CA LEU A 9 -0.51 -40.12 40.08
C LEU A 9 -0.22 -38.64 39.76
N GLN A 10 -1.02 -38.01 38.90
CA GLN A 10 -0.93 -36.56 38.63
C GLN A 10 -1.30 -35.75 39.87
N ARG A 11 -2.36 -36.16 40.58
CA ARG A 11 -2.80 -35.51 41.83
C ARG A 11 -1.73 -35.60 42.92
N VAL A 12 -1.05 -36.73 43.04
CA VAL A 12 0.09 -36.91 43.98
C VAL A 12 1.23 -35.96 43.61
N GLU A 13 1.55 -35.81 42.32
CA GLU A 13 2.57 -34.86 41.84
C GLU A 13 2.15 -33.40 42.11
N ASP A 14 0.92 -33.02 41.82
CA ASP A 14 0.40 -31.66 42.02
C ASP A 14 0.29 -31.30 43.52
N GLN A 15 -0.02 -32.28 44.37
CA GLN A 15 -0.22 -32.10 45.82
C GLN A 15 1.09 -31.91 46.59
N TRP A 16 2.21 -32.47 46.12
CA TRP A 16 3.51 -32.44 46.83
C TRP A 16 4.69 -31.95 45.97
N GLY A 17 4.47 -31.44 44.76
CA GLY A 17 5.52 -31.16 43.77
C GLY A 17 6.65 -30.19 44.16
N LEU A 18 6.48 -29.35 45.19
CA LEU A 18 7.56 -28.49 45.71
C LEU A 18 8.33 -29.12 46.89
N ASP A 19 7.75 -30.12 47.55
CA ASP A 19 8.29 -30.78 48.76
C ASP A 19 8.78 -32.22 48.47
N MET A 20 8.69 -32.67 47.21
CA MET A 20 9.02 -34.03 46.79
C MET A 20 10.53 -34.22 46.54
N PRO A 21 11.18 -35.27 47.08
CA PRO A 21 12.55 -35.61 46.74
C PRO A 21 12.70 -35.96 45.25
N GLU A 22 13.79 -35.54 44.60
CA GLU A 22 14.06 -35.84 43.17
C GLU A 22 13.99 -37.35 42.86
N SER A 23 14.35 -38.21 43.82
CA SER A 23 14.25 -39.67 43.68
C SER A 23 12.81 -40.17 43.59
N LEU A 24 11.86 -39.52 44.28
CA LEU A 24 10.45 -39.88 44.28
C LEU A 24 9.74 -39.32 43.03
N GLU A 25 10.12 -38.12 42.58
CA GLU A 25 9.67 -37.56 41.32
C GLU A 25 10.05 -38.47 40.13
N ASP A 26 11.28 -38.99 40.14
CA ASP A 26 11.77 -39.98 39.16
C ASP A 26 10.97 -41.30 39.22
N VAL A 27 10.59 -41.76 40.42
CA VAL A 27 9.74 -42.95 40.61
C VAL A 27 8.33 -42.72 40.08
N ILE A 28 7.72 -41.55 40.32
CA ILE A 28 6.39 -41.23 39.80
C ILE A 28 6.39 -41.12 38.27
N LYS A 29 7.40 -40.47 37.68
CA LYS A 29 7.57 -40.43 36.22
C LYS A 29 7.75 -41.83 35.63
N PHE A 30 8.53 -42.68 36.30
CA PHE A 30 8.65 -44.10 35.95
C PHE A 30 7.29 -44.81 35.99
N LEU A 31 6.54 -44.69 37.09
CA LEU A 31 5.24 -45.34 37.24
C LEU A 31 4.21 -44.86 36.24
N LYS A 32 4.15 -43.54 35.95
CA LYS A 32 3.27 -43.00 34.91
C LYS A 32 3.54 -43.65 33.55
N ARG A 33 4.81 -43.77 33.16
CA ARG A 33 5.21 -44.45 31.91
C ARG A 33 4.78 -45.92 31.90
N GLU A 34 5.03 -46.65 32.99
CA GLU A 34 4.69 -48.06 33.12
C GLU A 34 3.18 -48.31 33.06
N VAL A 35 2.39 -47.44 33.71
CA VAL A 35 0.92 -47.49 33.68
C VAL A 35 0.40 -47.17 32.29
N THR A 36 0.90 -46.13 31.62
CA THR A 36 0.52 -45.81 30.22
C THR A 36 0.79 -46.97 29.28
N PHE A 37 1.86 -47.73 29.51
CA PHE A 37 2.16 -48.91 28.70
C PHE A 37 1.24 -50.10 29.00
N LEU A 38 0.95 -50.38 30.27
CA LEU A 38 0.00 -51.42 30.64
C LEU A 38 -1.42 -51.11 30.14
N ASP A 39 -1.78 -49.83 30.12
CA ASP A 39 -3.02 -49.32 29.51
C ASP A 39 -3.03 -49.58 27.99
N PHE A 40 -1.89 -49.34 27.34
CA PHE A 40 -1.69 -49.74 25.95
C PHE A 40 -1.84 -51.27 25.75
N PHE A 41 -1.22 -52.10 26.61
CA PHE A 41 -1.33 -53.56 26.53
C PHE A 41 -2.78 -54.03 26.67
N LEU A 42 -3.56 -53.43 27.58
CA LEU A 42 -4.99 -53.67 27.69
C LEU A 42 -5.75 -53.22 26.44
N SER A 43 -5.36 -52.09 25.83
CA SER A 43 -5.95 -51.60 24.59
C SER A 43 -5.65 -52.50 23.38
N LEU A 44 -4.57 -53.27 23.40
CA LEU A 44 -4.29 -54.28 22.36
C LEU A 44 -5.24 -55.49 22.40
N GLN A 45 -5.96 -55.70 23.51
CA GLN A 45 -6.88 -56.82 23.69
C GLN A 45 -8.01 -56.82 22.66
N SER A 46 -8.43 -55.65 22.18
CA SER A 46 -9.44 -55.55 21.13
C SER A 46 -8.93 -55.95 19.73
N PHE A 47 -7.62 -56.10 19.54
CA PHE A 47 -7.00 -56.27 18.21
C PHE A 47 -6.20 -57.57 18.05
N THR A 48 -5.81 -58.20 19.15
CA THR A 48 -4.94 -59.39 19.14
C THR A 48 -5.69 -60.56 19.74
N ASP A 49 -5.45 -61.76 19.22
CA ASP A 49 -6.01 -62.97 19.84
C ASP A 49 -5.27 -63.21 21.16
N LEU A 50 -5.76 -62.59 22.24
CA LEU A 50 -5.29 -62.74 23.62
C LEU A 50 -6.15 -63.75 24.40
N SER A 51 -6.90 -64.62 23.70
CA SER A 51 -7.78 -65.60 24.34
C SER A 51 -7.05 -66.53 25.32
N TYR A 52 -5.74 -66.75 25.13
CA TYR A 52 -4.86 -67.51 26.01
C TYR A 52 -4.22 -66.68 27.15
N MET A 53 -4.42 -65.37 27.20
CA MET A 53 -3.81 -64.42 28.16
C MET A 53 -4.84 -63.76 29.09
N LEU A 54 -6.07 -64.29 29.16
CA LEU A 54 -7.17 -63.72 29.97
C LEU A 54 -6.80 -63.53 31.44
N GLU A 55 -5.98 -64.41 32.00
CA GLU A 55 -5.50 -64.35 33.38
C GLU A 55 -4.57 -63.15 33.61
N ILE A 56 -3.64 -62.90 32.67
CA ILE A 56 -2.72 -61.76 32.73
C ILE A 56 -3.48 -60.44 32.54
N VAL A 57 -4.43 -60.39 31.60
CA VAL A 57 -5.32 -59.22 31.43
C VAL A 57 -6.08 -58.92 32.72
N HIS A 58 -6.62 -59.95 33.38
CA HIS A 58 -7.30 -59.79 34.65
C HIS A 58 -6.35 -59.30 35.75
N ASN A 59 -5.13 -59.80 35.81
CA ASN A 59 -4.10 -59.36 36.76
C ASN A 59 -3.71 -57.88 36.54
N VAL A 60 -3.61 -57.41 35.30
CA VAL A 60 -3.35 -56.00 34.98
C VAL A 60 -4.53 -55.12 35.39
N GLN A 61 -5.76 -55.54 35.10
CA GLN A 61 -6.97 -54.80 35.50
C GLN A 61 -7.14 -54.74 37.04
N ALA A 62 -6.83 -55.82 37.74
CA ALA A 62 -6.83 -55.88 39.19
C ALA A 62 -5.75 -54.97 39.78
N LEU A 63 -4.52 -55.01 39.24
CA LEU A 63 -3.45 -54.08 39.61
C LEU A 63 -3.91 -52.63 39.46
N PHE A 64 -4.60 -52.32 38.38
CA PHE A 64 -5.10 -50.97 38.13
C PHE A 64 -6.12 -50.51 39.18
N HIS A 65 -7.08 -51.37 39.51
CA HIS A 65 -8.07 -51.06 40.54
C HIS A 65 -7.42 -50.89 41.93
N ASP A 66 -6.53 -51.82 42.31
CA ASP A 66 -5.85 -51.79 43.60
C ASP A 66 -4.91 -50.59 43.70
N ALA A 67 -4.18 -50.25 42.63
CA ALA A 67 -3.30 -49.10 42.60
C ALA A 67 -4.06 -47.78 42.76
N ASP A 68 -5.21 -47.63 42.09
CA ASP A 68 -6.04 -46.42 42.18
C ASP A 68 -6.55 -46.18 43.61
N VAL A 69 -7.10 -47.23 44.24
CA VAL A 69 -7.59 -47.17 45.63
C VAL A 69 -6.46 -46.80 46.58
N ASN A 70 -5.31 -47.46 46.46
CA ASN A 70 -4.16 -47.21 47.33
C ASN A 70 -3.55 -45.80 47.14
N LEU A 71 -3.55 -45.27 45.91
CA LEU A 71 -3.03 -43.92 45.62
C LEU A 71 -3.98 -42.81 46.11
N ILE A 72 -5.29 -43.04 46.12
CA ILE A 72 -6.30 -42.09 46.64
C ILE A 72 -6.27 -42.00 48.17
N GLU A 73 -5.92 -43.08 48.87
CA GLU A 73 -5.86 -43.15 50.34
C GLU A 73 -4.58 -42.56 50.96
N ILE A 74 -3.63 -42.09 50.13
CA ILE A 74 -2.39 -41.46 50.60
C ILE A 74 -2.69 -40.12 51.27
N SER A 75 -2.35 -40.01 52.56
CA SER A 75 -2.49 -38.80 53.36
C SER A 75 -1.18 -38.19 53.85
N ASP A 76 -0.04 -38.89 53.66
CA ASP A 76 1.29 -38.49 54.10
C ASP A 76 2.38 -38.97 53.11
N ILE A 77 3.48 -38.21 52.98
CA ILE A 77 4.54 -38.43 52.00
C ILE A 77 5.32 -39.73 52.25
N ASP A 78 5.47 -40.14 53.52
CA ASP A 78 6.13 -41.39 53.90
C ASP A 78 5.34 -42.65 53.43
N HIS A 79 4.04 -42.51 53.20
CA HIS A 79 3.20 -43.59 52.64
C HIS A 79 3.32 -43.68 51.12
N VAL A 80 3.76 -42.61 50.44
CA VAL A 80 3.96 -42.60 48.99
C VAL A 80 5.07 -43.58 48.61
N ASP A 81 6.21 -43.57 49.31
CA ASP A 81 7.31 -44.51 49.07
C ASP A 81 6.87 -45.97 49.21
N GLY A 82 6.08 -46.31 50.24
CA GLY A 82 5.58 -47.67 50.44
C GLY A 82 4.66 -48.13 49.30
N VAL A 83 3.68 -47.30 48.93
CA VAL A 83 2.71 -47.61 47.87
C VAL A 83 3.39 -47.66 46.48
N THR A 84 4.28 -46.72 46.18
CA THR A 84 5.00 -46.68 44.90
C THR A 84 5.98 -47.84 44.73
N ASN A 85 6.70 -48.24 45.79
CA ASN A 85 7.56 -49.43 45.76
C ASN A 85 6.75 -50.72 45.57
N GLN A 86 5.60 -50.86 46.25
CA GLN A 86 4.72 -52.01 46.08
C GLN A 86 4.15 -52.08 44.65
N LEU A 87 3.74 -50.93 44.10
CA LEU A 87 3.27 -50.82 42.73
C LEU A 87 4.37 -51.19 41.73
N GLN A 88 5.60 -50.74 41.96
CA GLN A 88 6.76 -51.08 41.13
C GLN A 88 7.03 -52.59 41.12
N VAL A 89 7.00 -53.25 42.29
CA VAL A 89 7.19 -54.72 42.40
C VAL A 89 6.09 -55.48 41.66
N ASN A 90 4.84 -55.04 41.81
CA ASN A 90 3.70 -55.67 41.13
C ASN A 90 3.80 -55.51 39.60
N ILE A 91 4.18 -54.32 39.12
CA ILE A 91 4.42 -54.05 37.70
C ILE A 91 5.57 -54.94 37.18
N GLN A 92 6.67 -55.09 37.92
CA GLN A 92 7.78 -55.97 37.52
C GLN A 92 7.37 -57.44 37.44
N LYS A 93 6.50 -57.91 38.34
CA LYS A 93 5.96 -59.27 38.31
C LYS A 93 5.13 -59.50 37.04
N ILE A 94 4.23 -58.55 36.74
CA ILE A 94 3.42 -58.59 35.51
C ILE A 94 4.30 -58.53 34.25
N LYS A 95 5.36 -57.71 34.25
CA LYS A 95 6.35 -57.68 33.16
C LYS A 95 6.94 -59.06 32.88
N LEU A 96 7.34 -59.77 33.94
CA LEU A 96 7.91 -61.11 33.82
C LEU A 96 6.89 -62.13 33.31
N GLU A 97 5.64 -62.07 33.80
CA GLU A 97 4.54 -62.92 33.34
C GLU A 97 4.26 -62.69 31.84
N ILE A 98 4.14 -61.43 31.40
CA ILE A 98 3.99 -61.07 29.99
C ILE A 98 5.20 -61.55 29.17
N LYS A 99 6.43 -61.36 29.66
CA LYS A 99 7.66 -61.79 28.97
C LYS A 99 7.72 -63.31 28.74
N CYS A 100 7.19 -64.10 29.69
CA CYS A 100 7.19 -65.56 29.60
C CYS A 100 6.14 -66.11 28.64
N GLU A 101 4.96 -65.50 28.58
CA GLU A 101 3.83 -66.04 27.82
C GLU A 101 3.57 -65.32 26.48
N TYR A 102 3.99 -64.06 26.37
CA TYR A 102 3.68 -63.19 25.25
C TYR A 102 4.94 -62.50 24.74
N LEU A 103 5.68 -63.23 23.91
CA LEU A 103 6.86 -62.69 23.26
C LEU A 103 6.49 -61.57 22.28
N PHE A 104 5.41 -61.73 21.49
CA PHE A 104 4.92 -60.72 20.54
C PHE A 104 3.45 -60.91 20.12
N PRO A 105 2.72 -59.82 19.83
CA PRO A 105 1.36 -59.89 19.31
C PRO A 105 1.23 -60.61 17.97
N LYS A 106 0.31 -61.58 17.88
CA LYS A 106 -0.28 -62.04 16.61
C LYS A 106 -1.62 -61.34 16.41
N VAL A 107 -1.72 -60.50 15.40
CA VAL A 107 -2.97 -59.79 15.07
C VAL A 107 -3.98 -60.77 14.48
N ASN A 108 -5.23 -60.70 14.94
CA ASN A 108 -6.30 -61.57 14.46
C ASN A 108 -6.72 -61.16 13.03
N ARG A 109 -6.61 -62.07 12.05
CA ARG A 109 -6.88 -61.78 10.64
C ARG A 109 -8.35 -61.96 10.22
N ASP A 110 -9.19 -62.52 11.08
CA ASP A 110 -10.50 -63.07 10.70
C ASP A 110 -11.72 -62.18 11.09
N GLY A 111 -11.55 -60.91 11.48
CA GLY A 111 -12.68 -60.12 11.99
C GLY A 111 -12.80 -58.68 11.48
N ASN A 112 -14.03 -58.16 11.56
CA ASN A 112 -14.50 -56.81 11.19
C ASN A 112 -13.88 -55.65 12.02
N PHE A 113 -12.58 -55.68 12.31
CA PHE A 113 -11.96 -54.93 13.42
C PHE A 113 -10.95 -53.87 12.97
N VAL A 114 -11.36 -52.90 12.17
CA VAL A 114 -10.62 -51.63 12.07
C VAL A 114 -11.56 -50.50 12.43
N ASP A 115 -11.85 -50.39 13.73
CA ASP A 115 -12.42 -49.17 14.29
C ASP A 115 -11.27 -48.16 14.50
N SER A 116 -11.29 -47.15 13.64
CA SER A 116 -10.49 -45.91 13.52
C SER A 116 -8.96 -45.99 13.33
N PRO A 117 -8.44 -45.53 12.17
CA PRO A 117 -7.04 -45.16 11.96
C PRO A 117 -6.46 -44.20 13.02
N GLU A 118 -7.32 -43.43 13.68
CA GLU A 118 -6.99 -42.57 14.82
C GLU A 118 -6.31 -43.36 15.94
N PHE A 119 -6.79 -44.57 16.25
CA PHE A 119 -6.17 -45.44 17.25
C PHE A 119 -4.72 -45.80 16.90
N VAL A 120 -4.42 -46.04 15.62
CA VAL A 120 -3.06 -46.37 15.18
C VAL A 120 -2.13 -45.16 15.33
N ILE A 121 -2.64 -43.95 15.07
CA ILE A 121 -1.87 -42.71 15.26
C ILE A 121 -1.61 -42.47 16.76
N ASP A 122 -2.64 -42.57 17.60
CA ASP A 122 -2.54 -42.42 19.07
C ASP A 122 -1.56 -43.43 19.67
N LEU A 123 -1.57 -44.64 19.12
CA LEU A 123 -0.65 -45.69 19.50
C LEU A 123 0.81 -45.32 19.15
N ILE A 124 1.06 -44.91 17.90
CA ILE A 124 2.39 -44.47 17.48
C ILE A 124 2.88 -43.33 18.38
N ASP A 125 2.02 -42.38 18.73
CA ASP A 125 2.34 -41.26 19.61
C ASP A 125 2.67 -41.70 21.03
N THR A 126 1.87 -42.59 21.61
CA THR A 126 2.11 -43.13 22.96
C THR A 126 3.48 -43.80 23.04
N VAL A 127 3.82 -44.62 22.04
CA VAL A 127 5.11 -45.33 21.99
C VAL A 127 6.26 -44.35 21.74
N ALA A 128 6.07 -43.36 20.86
CA ALA A 128 7.07 -42.34 20.58
C ALA A 128 7.37 -41.47 21.81
N VAL A 129 6.36 -41.00 22.55
CA VAL A 129 6.53 -40.22 23.79
C VAL A 129 7.36 -41.02 24.81
N ASN A 130 6.99 -42.28 25.04
CA ASN A 130 7.69 -43.16 25.99
C ASN A 130 9.17 -43.38 25.62
N LEU A 131 9.47 -43.58 24.34
CA LEU A 131 10.85 -43.70 23.84
C LEU A 131 11.61 -42.37 23.88
N GLY A 132 10.93 -41.26 23.60
CA GLY A 132 11.50 -39.92 23.66
C GLY A 132 11.93 -39.54 25.07
N ASP A 133 11.14 -39.88 26.07
CA ASP A 133 11.46 -39.61 27.47
C ASP A 133 12.66 -40.43 27.97
N LEU A 134 12.81 -41.68 27.51
CA LEU A 134 14.01 -42.50 27.74
C LEU A 134 15.30 -41.85 27.20
N LEU A 135 15.22 -41.10 26.11
CA LEU A 135 16.38 -40.42 25.51
C LEU A 135 16.79 -39.15 26.29
N LYS A 136 15.86 -38.51 27.02
CA LYS A 136 16.10 -37.27 27.78
C LYS A 136 16.75 -37.50 29.15
N VAL A 137 16.81 -38.75 29.64
CA VAL A 137 17.36 -39.06 30.98
C VAL A 137 18.87 -39.22 30.94
N TYR A 138 19.60 -38.27 31.52
CA TYR A 138 21.07 -38.24 31.55
C TYR A 138 21.69 -38.70 32.88
N CYS A 139 20.89 -38.78 33.95
CA CYS A 139 21.36 -39.10 35.29
C CYS A 139 21.52 -40.60 35.48
N SER A 140 22.73 -41.09 35.78
CA SER A 140 22.99 -42.54 35.94
C SER A 140 22.34 -43.17 37.17
N SER A 141 21.86 -42.36 38.11
CA SER A 141 21.11 -42.81 39.30
C SER A 141 19.60 -42.82 39.10
N SER A 142 19.09 -42.33 37.96
CA SER A 142 17.64 -42.37 37.65
C SER A 142 17.22 -43.79 37.26
N LEU A 143 16.07 -44.23 37.75
CA LEU A 143 15.46 -45.52 37.37
C LEU A 143 15.07 -45.59 35.88
N LEU A 144 15.00 -44.43 35.23
CA LEU A 144 14.73 -44.28 33.81
C LEU A 144 16.00 -44.32 32.94
N PHE A 145 17.19 -44.42 33.55
CA PHE A 145 18.46 -44.37 32.83
C PHE A 145 18.76 -45.66 32.08
N VAL A 146 18.95 -45.54 30.76
CA VAL A 146 19.33 -46.66 29.90
C VAL A 146 20.84 -46.71 29.68
N ARG A 147 21.46 -47.83 30.04
CA ARG A 147 22.90 -48.07 29.86
C ARG A 147 23.18 -48.80 28.54
N GLY A 148 23.78 -48.12 27.58
CA GLY A 148 24.36 -48.75 26.38
C GLY A 148 23.44 -48.98 25.17
N ALA A 149 22.12 -48.77 25.27
CA ALA A 149 21.15 -48.93 24.17
C ALA A 149 20.59 -47.60 23.61
N LYS A 150 21.14 -46.45 24.03
CA LYS A 150 20.58 -45.13 23.70
C LYS A 150 20.59 -44.81 22.20
N LYS A 151 21.56 -45.34 21.46
CA LYS A 151 21.68 -45.10 20.01
C LYS A 151 20.58 -45.86 19.26
N GLU A 152 20.41 -47.13 19.60
CA GLU A 152 19.41 -48.04 19.05
C GLU A 152 18.00 -47.53 19.35
N ILE A 153 17.72 -47.10 20.59
CA ILE A 153 16.46 -46.45 20.97
C ILE A 153 16.23 -45.15 20.20
N GLY A 154 17.28 -44.36 20.00
CA GLY A 154 17.23 -43.14 19.18
C GLY A 154 16.85 -43.43 17.73
N ASP A 155 17.38 -44.53 17.17
CA ASP A 155 17.05 -44.99 15.83
C ASP A 155 15.60 -45.49 15.76
N VAL A 156 15.10 -46.28 16.74
CA VAL A 156 13.68 -46.69 16.83
C VAL A 156 12.76 -45.47 16.86
N PHE A 157 13.04 -44.52 17.75
CA PHE A 157 12.23 -43.32 17.95
C PHE A 157 12.13 -42.51 16.66
N LYS A 158 13.26 -42.37 15.94
CA LYS A 158 13.28 -41.67 14.66
C LYS A 158 12.45 -42.39 13.60
N GLU A 159 12.59 -43.70 13.44
CA GLU A 159 11.83 -44.48 12.47
C GLU A 159 10.32 -44.48 12.77
N LEU A 160 9.92 -44.55 14.05
CA LEU A 160 8.52 -44.44 14.46
C LEU A 160 7.92 -43.07 14.12
N LYS A 161 8.69 -41.99 14.26
CA LYS A 161 8.26 -40.65 13.83
C LYS A 161 8.04 -40.59 12.32
N LEU A 162 8.92 -41.20 11.52
CA LEU A 162 8.76 -41.24 10.06
C LEU A 162 7.57 -42.13 9.64
N LEU A 163 7.35 -43.23 10.36
CA LEU A 163 6.17 -44.08 10.19
C LEU A 163 4.89 -43.32 10.53
N LYS A 164 4.88 -42.54 11.62
CA LYS A 164 3.77 -41.66 11.99
C LYS A 164 3.41 -40.73 10.84
N ASN A 165 4.39 -40.02 10.30
CA ASN A 165 4.19 -39.08 9.20
C ASN A 165 3.54 -39.75 7.97
N PHE A 166 3.96 -40.98 7.65
CA PHE A 166 3.37 -41.77 6.57
C PHE A 166 1.92 -42.19 6.88
N VAL A 167 1.68 -42.69 8.09
CA VAL A 167 0.35 -43.11 8.53
C VAL A 167 -0.63 -41.94 8.55
N CYS A 168 -0.22 -40.76 9.03
CA CYS A 168 -1.01 -39.53 8.96
C CYS A 168 -1.32 -39.18 7.49
N PHE A 169 -0.31 -39.20 6.61
CA PHE A 169 -0.52 -38.92 5.18
C PHE A 169 -1.54 -39.83 4.51
N VAL A 170 -1.52 -41.12 4.81
CA VAL A 170 -2.47 -42.10 4.29
C VAL A 170 -3.85 -41.89 4.92
N THR A 171 -3.92 -41.77 6.25
CA THR A 171 -5.18 -41.64 7.04
C THR A 171 -6.02 -40.45 6.61
N ASP A 172 -5.37 -39.32 6.34
CA ASP A 172 -6.08 -38.08 5.99
C ASP A 172 -6.75 -38.13 4.59
N ARG A 173 -6.49 -39.18 3.78
CA ARG A 173 -6.84 -39.22 2.34
C ARG A 173 -7.77 -40.34 1.90
N PHE A 174 -8.32 -41.15 2.80
CA PHE A 174 -9.32 -42.20 2.46
C PHE A 174 -10.61 -42.09 3.29
N ILE A 175 -11.73 -42.58 2.72
CA ILE A 175 -13.08 -42.51 3.33
C ILE A 175 -13.53 -43.89 3.86
N GLU A 176 -13.19 -44.99 3.18
CA GLU A 176 -13.59 -46.35 3.55
C GLU A 176 -12.40 -47.32 3.52
N LEU A 177 -12.30 -48.18 4.54
CA LEU A 177 -11.25 -49.20 4.67
C LEU A 177 -11.52 -50.40 3.75
N LYS A 178 -10.62 -50.63 2.79
CA LYS A 178 -10.57 -51.84 1.96
C LYS A 178 -9.52 -52.84 2.45
N SER A 179 -9.57 -54.07 1.93
CA SER A 179 -8.67 -55.17 2.32
C SER A 179 -7.17 -54.82 2.28
N GLN A 180 -6.72 -54.03 1.30
CA GLN A 180 -5.32 -53.60 1.17
C GLN A 180 -4.91 -52.57 2.25
N HIS A 181 -5.80 -51.65 2.63
CA HIS A 181 -5.56 -50.71 3.71
C HIS A 181 -5.56 -51.40 5.08
N ILE A 182 -6.45 -52.39 5.25
CA ILE A 182 -6.54 -53.20 6.47
C ILE A 182 -5.22 -53.97 6.70
N ASP A 183 -4.66 -54.61 5.66
CA ASP A 183 -3.37 -55.31 5.78
C ASP A 183 -2.24 -54.35 6.17
N PHE A 184 -2.20 -53.15 5.60
CA PHE A 184 -1.24 -52.11 5.98
C PHE A 184 -1.36 -51.69 7.45
N PHE A 185 -2.56 -51.33 7.92
CA PHE A 185 -2.75 -50.94 9.32
C PHE A 185 -2.45 -52.07 10.30
N ILE A 186 -2.78 -53.32 9.94
CA ILE A 186 -2.41 -54.51 10.72
C ILE A 186 -0.88 -54.61 10.84
N ARG A 187 -0.13 -54.39 9.76
CA ARG A 187 1.33 -54.43 9.78
C ARG A 187 1.95 -53.29 10.59
N VAL A 188 1.40 -52.08 10.47
CA VAL A 188 1.83 -50.94 11.30
C VAL A 188 1.59 -51.26 12.77
N LEU A 189 0.40 -51.78 13.11
CA LEU A 189 0.03 -52.19 14.46
C LEU A 189 0.97 -53.28 15.00
N GLU A 190 1.28 -54.30 14.19
CA GLU A 190 2.28 -55.31 14.52
C GLU A 190 3.63 -54.63 14.83
N ALA A 191 4.17 -53.82 13.91
CA ALA A 191 5.48 -53.21 14.05
C ALA A 191 5.60 -52.30 15.29
N VAL A 192 4.61 -51.42 15.51
CA VAL A 192 4.58 -50.49 16.64
C VAL A 192 4.42 -51.25 17.96
N SER A 193 3.54 -52.26 18.01
CA SER A 193 3.36 -53.08 19.20
C SER A 193 4.61 -53.88 19.55
N HIS A 194 5.34 -54.38 18.55
CA HIS A 194 6.62 -55.05 18.77
C HIS A 194 7.67 -54.07 19.31
N ALA A 195 7.79 -52.87 18.73
CA ALA A 195 8.72 -51.84 19.22
C ALA A 195 8.40 -51.43 20.67
N ALA A 196 7.12 -51.28 20.98
CA ALA A 196 6.61 -50.99 22.30
C ALA A 196 6.97 -52.12 23.29
N MET A 197 6.67 -53.37 22.97
CA MET A 197 6.97 -54.54 23.82
C MET A 197 8.46 -54.71 24.07
N VAL A 198 9.31 -54.50 23.05
CA VAL A 198 10.76 -54.56 23.22
C VAL A 198 11.26 -53.41 24.10
N ALA A 199 10.74 -52.19 23.89
CA ALA A 199 11.08 -51.03 24.70
C ALA A 199 10.66 -51.15 26.17
N TRP A 200 9.62 -51.93 26.47
CA TRP A 200 9.06 -52.03 27.82
C TRP A 200 9.46 -53.29 28.59
N LEU A 201 9.47 -54.46 27.93
CA LEU A 201 9.83 -55.74 28.55
C LEU A 201 11.34 -55.87 28.80
N TYR A 202 12.17 -55.16 28.04
CA TYR A 202 13.63 -55.33 28.07
C TYR A 202 14.41 -54.11 28.58
N LEU A 203 13.77 -52.93 28.72
CA LEU A 203 14.37 -51.72 29.30
C LEU A 203 13.52 -51.22 30.49
N PRO A 204 14.10 -50.81 31.63
CA PRO A 204 15.52 -50.80 32.03
C PRO A 204 15.79 -51.98 32.98
N SER A 205 16.22 -53.12 32.44
CA SER A 205 16.72 -54.21 33.29
C SER A 205 18.14 -53.88 33.74
N ASN A 206 18.42 -54.01 35.05
CA ASN A 206 19.73 -53.70 35.67
C ASN A 206 20.82 -54.73 35.34
N ASP A 207 20.53 -55.71 34.49
CA ASP A 207 21.38 -56.87 34.27
C ASP A 207 22.31 -56.70 33.07
N ASN A 208 23.46 -57.38 33.14
CA ASN A 208 24.52 -57.37 32.12
C ASN A 208 24.13 -58.06 30.79
N GLU A 209 22.85 -58.34 30.54
CA GLU A 209 22.29 -58.94 29.31
C GLU A 209 22.16 -57.93 28.13
N ASN A 210 22.74 -56.74 28.26
CA ASN A 210 22.56 -55.61 27.34
C ASN A 210 23.15 -55.78 25.92
N GLN A 211 23.86 -56.89 25.62
CA GLN A 211 24.42 -57.14 24.28
C GLN A 211 23.48 -57.91 23.35
N GLU A 212 22.72 -58.89 23.85
CA GLU A 212 21.71 -59.61 23.04
C GLU A 212 20.49 -58.72 22.76
N THR A 213 20.10 -57.87 23.72
CA THR A 213 18.98 -56.93 23.59
C THR A 213 19.22 -55.86 22.52
N ASN A 214 20.43 -55.31 22.43
CA ASN A 214 20.83 -54.37 21.37
C ASN A 214 20.81 -55.02 19.97
N GLY A 215 21.20 -56.30 19.88
CA GLY A 215 21.11 -57.09 18.66
C GLY A 215 19.66 -57.32 18.22
N LEU A 216 18.78 -57.73 19.14
CA LEU A 216 17.35 -57.92 18.88
C LEU A 216 16.63 -56.63 18.46
N LEU A 217 16.94 -55.50 19.12
CA LEU A 217 16.44 -54.16 18.75
C LEU A 217 16.87 -53.76 17.33
N SER A 218 18.18 -53.87 17.04
CA SER A 218 18.75 -53.51 15.74
C SER A 218 18.26 -54.42 14.60
N ASP A 219 18.24 -55.73 14.81
CA ASP A 219 17.85 -56.70 13.79
C ASP A 219 16.34 -56.61 13.49
N HIS A 220 15.48 -56.40 14.49
CA HIS A 220 14.04 -56.31 14.27
C HIS A 220 13.59 -54.95 13.72
N LEU A 221 14.28 -53.86 14.06
CA LEU A 221 14.11 -52.55 13.40
C LEU A 221 14.35 -52.63 11.89
N ASN A 222 15.43 -53.31 11.49
CA ASN A 222 15.79 -53.51 10.10
C ASN A 222 14.84 -54.46 9.36
N MET A 223 14.11 -55.33 10.07
CA MET A 223 13.24 -56.35 9.47
C MET A 223 11.75 -55.99 9.42
N LYS A 224 11.25 -55.07 10.27
CA LYS A 224 9.79 -54.80 10.38
C LYS A 224 9.33 -53.34 10.29
N ILE A 225 10.18 -52.36 10.61
CA ILE A 225 9.79 -50.93 10.56
C ILE A 225 10.35 -50.25 9.31
N LYS A 226 11.59 -50.57 8.93
CA LYS A 226 12.17 -50.06 7.69
C LYS A 226 11.62 -50.83 6.48
N PRO A 227 11.27 -50.16 5.37
CA PRO A 227 10.81 -50.80 4.13
C PRO A 227 11.99 -51.43 3.33
N ILE A 228 12.90 -52.12 4.03
CA ILE A 228 14.03 -52.85 3.44
C ILE A 228 13.56 -54.21 2.94
N ASP A 229 12.62 -54.85 3.63
CA ASP A 229 12.03 -56.13 3.21
C ASP A 229 11.08 -55.94 2.00
N PRO A 230 11.25 -56.72 0.91
CA PRO A 230 10.43 -56.59 -0.30
C PRO A 230 8.93 -56.81 -0.07
N SER A 231 8.56 -57.68 0.88
CA SER A 231 7.14 -57.96 1.18
C SER A 231 6.46 -56.82 1.91
N ILE A 232 7.19 -56.11 2.78
CA ILE A 232 6.70 -54.92 3.49
C ILE A 232 6.56 -53.75 2.53
N ARG A 233 7.58 -53.51 1.70
CA ARG A 233 7.58 -52.44 0.70
C ARG A 233 6.40 -52.52 -0.26
N LYS A 234 6.07 -53.74 -0.71
CA LYS A 234 4.92 -53.98 -1.59
C LYS A 234 3.62 -53.45 -0.97
N ILE A 235 3.43 -53.61 0.34
CA ILE A 235 2.24 -53.12 1.04
C ILE A 235 2.19 -51.58 1.03
N TYR A 236 3.33 -50.90 1.21
CA TYR A 236 3.39 -49.43 1.13
C TYR A 236 3.07 -48.93 -0.29
N ILE A 237 3.56 -49.63 -1.31
CA ILE A 237 3.27 -49.33 -2.72
C ILE A 237 1.78 -49.57 -3.03
N ASP A 238 1.23 -50.72 -2.62
CA ASP A 238 -0.18 -51.08 -2.87
C ASP A 238 -1.13 -50.06 -2.22
N VAL A 239 -0.82 -49.57 -1.02
CA VAL A 239 -1.60 -48.52 -0.33
C VAL A 239 -1.53 -47.19 -1.07
N LEU A 240 -0.34 -46.77 -1.52
CA LEU A 240 -0.18 -45.55 -2.31
C LEU A 240 -0.90 -45.64 -3.67
N GLN A 241 -0.83 -46.79 -4.34
CA GLN A 241 -1.55 -47.05 -5.59
C GLN A 241 -3.07 -47.02 -5.40
N ALA A 242 -3.58 -47.55 -4.28
CA ALA A 242 -4.99 -47.47 -3.94
C ALA A 242 -5.45 -46.00 -3.78
N LEU A 243 -4.64 -45.16 -3.11
CA LEU A 243 -4.91 -43.72 -2.98
C LEU A 243 -4.97 -42.99 -4.32
N GLN A 244 -4.15 -43.39 -5.31
CA GLN A 244 -4.16 -42.80 -6.66
C GLN A 244 -5.49 -43.02 -7.39
N SER A 245 -6.20 -44.10 -7.08
CA SER A 245 -7.46 -44.47 -7.75
C SER A 245 -8.73 -43.88 -7.12
N GLU A 246 -8.69 -43.41 -5.87
CA GLU A 246 -9.89 -43.06 -5.08
C GLU A 246 -9.84 -41.69 -4.39
N TRP A 247 -8.91 -40.82 -4.79
CA TRP A 247 -8.67 -39.52 -4.16
C TRP A 247 -9.95 -38.68 -3.93
N ARG A 248 -10.20 -38.29 -2.66
CA ARG A 248 -11.20 -37.28 -2.25
C ARG A 248 -10.74 -36.53 -0.99
N PRO A 249 -10.61 -35.19 -1.01
CA PRO A 249 -10.11 -34.45 0.13
C PRO A 249 -11.21 -34.24 1.19
N ILE A 250 -10.98 -34.71 2.41
CA ILE A 250 -11.73 -34.32 3.62
C ILE A 250 -10.70 -33.81 4.64
N ILE A 251 -9.95 -32.77 4.31
CA ILE A 251 -8.91 -32.23 5.20
C ILE A 251 -9.12 -30.71 5.36
N PRO A 252 -9.10 -30.17 6.60
CA PRO A 252 -8.93 -28.74 6.82
C PRO A 252 -7.58 -28.27 6.29
N ILE A 253 -7.56 -27.22 5.46
CA ILE A 253 -6.37 -26.71 4.74
C ILE A 253 -5.16 -26.50 5.67
N ASP A 254 -5.40 -26.08 6.92
CA ASP A 254 -4.37 -25.81 7.92
C ASP A 254 -3.54 -27.06 8.30
N HIS A 255 -4.09 -28.28 8.15
CA HIS A 255 -3.40 -29.53 8.49
C HIS A 255 -2.68 -30.19 7.31
N VAL A 256 -2.99 -29.79 6.06
CA VAL A 256 -2.39 -30.39 4.86
C VAL A 256 -0.90 -30.09 4.75
N ALA A 257 -0.49 -28.85 5.02
CA ALA A 257 0.91 -28.43 4.89
C ALA A 257 1.83 -29.21 5.83
N ASP A 258 1.41 -29.38 7.10
CA ASP A 258 2.15 -30.15 8.10
C ASP A 258 2.20 -31.64 7.75
N CYS A 259 1.09 -32.20 7.29
CA CYS A 259 0.98 -33.60 6.87
C CYS A 259 1.89 -33.91 5.67
N VAL A 260 1.86 -33.08 4.62
CA VAL A 260 2.74 -33.22 3.46
C VAL A 260 4.21 -33.01 3.82
N ALA A 261 4.52 -31.99 4.64
CA ALA A 261 5.88 -31.76 5.12
C ALA A 261 6.44 -32.95 5.90
N GLY A 262 5.62 -33.56 6.75
CA GLY A 262 5.95 -34.79 7.46
C GLY A 262 6.25 -35.95 6.50
N PHE A 263 5.41 -36.16 5.49
CA PHE A 263 5.65 -37.24 4.52
C PHE A 263 6.91 -37.00 3.67
N VAL A 264 7.19 -35.76 3.27
CA VAL A 264 8.45 -35.42 2.60
C VAL A 264 9.66 -35.73 3.51
N GLU A 265 9.59 -35.46 4.83
CA GLU A 265 10.64 -35.85 5.79
C GLU A 265 10.93 -37.35 5.73
N THR A 266 9.87 -38.18 5.64
CA THR A 266 9.95 -39.64 5.46
C THR A 266 10.62 -40.03 4.15
N LEU A 267 10.21 -39.43 3.02
CA LEU A 267 10.83 -39.72 1.71
C LEU A 267 12.30 -39.31 1.66
N GLN A 268 12.65 -38.15 2.24
CA GLN A 268 14.03 -37.68 2.29
C GLN A 268 14.93 -38.59 3.11
N HIS A 269 14.41 -39.16 4.19
CA HIS A 269 15.14 -40.14 4.99
C HIS A 269 15.54 -41.36 4.16
N HIS A 270 14.59 -41.96 3.44
CA HIS A 270 14.84 -43.12 2.58
C HIS A 270 15.77 -42.80 1.40
N LEU A 271 15.58 -41.64 0.75
CA LEU A 271 16.45 -41.21 -0.34
C LEU A 271 17.92 -41.03 0.09
N LYS A 272 18.17 -40.56 1.34
CA LYS A 272 19.54 -40.43 1.88
C LYS A 272 20.22 -41.78 2.05
N ALA A 273 19.47 -42.83 2.40
CA ALA A 273 20.01 -44.18 2.51
C ALA A 273 20.40 -44.76 1.13
N LEU A 274 19.60 -44.48 0.09
CA LEU A 274 19.82 -44.95 -1.28
C LEU A 274 20.98 -44.25 -2.01
N ALA A 275 21.26 -42.98 -1.69
CA ALA A 275 22.31 -42.20 -2.34
C ALA A 275 23.73 -42.78 -2.11
N VAL A 276 23.92 -43.65 -1.12
CA VAL A 276 25.21 -44.26 -0.77
C VAL A 276 25.55 -45.48 -1.66
N SER A 277 24.55 -46.11 -2.29
CA SER A 277 24.71 -47.40 -2.99
C SER A 277 24.32 -47.40 -4.48
N ASN A 278 23.67 -46.34 -5.00
CA ASN A 278 23.05 -46.36 -6.33
C ASN A 278 23.83 -45.54 -7.40
N PRO A 279 24.00 -46.04 -8.65
CA PRO A 279 24.65 -45.31 -9.74
C PRO A 279 23.95 -44.02 -10.20
N ASN A 280 22.66 -43.84 -9.89
CA ASN A 280 21.89 -42.63 -10.23
C ASN A 280 21.95 -41.52 -9.16
N THR A 281 23.07 -41.42 -8.42
CA THR A 281 23.24 -40.52 -7.28
C THR A 281 22.88 -39.06 -7.57
N HIS A 282 23.17 -38.58 -8.80
CA HIS A 282 22.84 -37.22 -9.22
C HIS A 282 21.32 -36.96 -9.32
N GLN A 283 20.55 -37.89 -9.89
CA GLN A 283 19.10 -37.73 -10.04
C GLN A 283 18.36 -37.86 -8.70
N ILE A 284 18.89 -38.71 -7.79
CA ILE A 284 18.40 -38.81 -6.41
C ILE A 284 18.61 -37.49 -5.66
N ALA A 285 19.78 -36.87 -5.81
CA ALA A 285 20.07 -35.56 -5.22
C ALA A 285 19.16 -34.46 -5.79
N ASP A 286 18.84 -34.51 -7.09
CA ASP A 286 17.91 -33.58 -7.73
C ASP A 286 16.48 -33.74 -7.19
N LEU A 287 15.98 -34.97 -7.02
CA LEU A 287 14.68 -35.23 -6.41
C LEU A 287 14.63 -34.71 -4.96
N GLN A 288 15.67 -34.96 -4.16
CA GLN A 288 15.76 -34.42 -2.79
C GLN A 288 15.71 -32.89 -2.78
N LYS A 289 16.39 -32.24 -3.73
CA LYS A 289 16.34 -30.78 -3.88
C LYS A 289 14.94 -30.30 -4.26
N MET A 290 14.26 -30.98 -5.18
CA MET A 290 12.89 -30.61 -5.61
C MET A 290 11.88 -30.75 -4.47
N LEU A 291 11.96 -31.84 -3.68
CA LEU A 291 11.08 -32.04 -2.52
C LEU A 291 11.29 -30.98 -1.42
N ASN A 292 12.54 -30.55 -1.18
CA ASN A 292 12.82 -29.44 -0.26
C ASN A 292 12.24 -28.11 -0.76
N LEU A 293 12.35 -27.84 -2.05
CA LEU A 293 11.75 -26.66 -2.66
C LEU A 293 10.22 -26.71 -2.57
N LEU A 294 9.60 -27.87 -2.74
CA LEU A 294 8.15 -28.02 -2.55
C LEU A 294 7.75 -27.62 -1.13
N ILE A 295 8.39 -28.16 -0.08
CA ILE A 295 8.08 -27.80 1.32
C ILE A 295 8.18 -26.29 1.55
N ALA A 296 9.24 -25.66 1.04
CA ALA A 296 9.45 -24.21 1.19
C ALA A 296 8.31 -23.36 0.57
N ASN A 297 7.53 -23.93 -0.36
CA ASN A 297 6.38 -23.29 -1.00
C ASN A 297 5.02 -23.85 -0.52
N LEU A 298 4.97 -24.81 0.42
CA LEU A 298 3.69 -25.35 0.93
C LEU A 298 3.06 -24.48 2.03
N SER A 299 3.80 -23.53 2.62
CA SER A 299 3.32 -22.60 3.64
C SER A 299 2.43 -21.45 3.09
N ILE A 300 1.95 -21.58 1.85
CA ILE A 300 1.26 -20.53 1.09
C ILE A 300 -0.26 -20.72 1.18
N GLN A 301 -1.01 -19.61 1.30
CA GLN A 301 -2.44 -19.59 1.67
C GLN A 301 -3.41 -20.14 0.60
N ASP A 302 -2.97 -20.37 -0.64
CA ASP A 302 -3.82 -20.73 -1.78
C ASP A 302 -3.66 -22.20 -2.24
N LEU A 303 -3.29 -23.10 -1.31
CA LEU A 303 -3.07 -24.52 -1.60
C LEU A 303 -4.35 -25.26 -2.08
N GLU A 304 -5.54 -24.74 -1.77
CA GLU A 304 -6.84 -25.38 -2.02
C GLU A 304 -7.02 -25.85 -3.48
N PHE A 305 -6.50 -25.07 -4.42
CA PHE A 305 -6.64 -25.36 -5.85
C PHE A 305 -5.64 -26.38 -6.40
N HIS A 306 -4.59 -26.68 -5.65
CA HIS A 306 -3.52 -27.60 -6.06
C HIS A 306 -3.43 -28.84 -5.17
N LEU A 307 -4.37 -29.03 -4.22
CA LEU A 307 -4.38 -30.19 -3.31
C LEU A 307 -4.29 -31.52 -4.07
N GLN A 308 -5.04 -31.66 -5.16
CA GLN A 308 -5.03 -32.87 -5.98
C GLN A 308 -3.67 -33.10 -6.64
N ASP A 309 -3.07 -32.04 -7.19
CA ASP A 309 -1.77 -32.11 -7.86
C ASP A 309 -0.65 -32.42 -6.84
N ILE A 310 -0.69 -31.79 -5.66
CA ILE A 310 0.23 -32.03 -4.55
C ILE A 310 0.14 -33.49 -4.13
N ASP A 311 -1.05 -33.99 -3.86
CA ASP A 311 -1.24 -35.38 -3.42
C ASP A 311 -0.80 -36.38 -4.48
N THR A 312 -1.14 -36.14 -5.75
CA THR A 312 -0.71 -36.98 -6.87
C THR A 312 0.82 -37.05 -6.94
N VAL A 313 1.48 -35.90 -6.92
CA VAL A 313 2.95 -35.80 -6.97
C VAL A 313 3.59 -36.48 -5.75
N MET A 314 3.00 -36.33 -4.57
CA MET A 314 3.51 -36.94 -3.34
C MET A 314 3.32 -38.46 -3.36
N ILE A 315 2.18 -38.96 -3.83
CA ILE A 315 1.90 -40.39 -4.00
C ILE A 315 2.87 -41.00 -5.02
N ASP A 316 3.01 -40.39 -6.19
CA ASP A 316 3.92 -40.86 -7.26
C ASP A 316 5.39 -40.84 -6.77
N SER A 317 5.80 -39.79 -6.05
CA SER A 317 7.11 -39.72 -5.42
C SER A 317 7.31 -40.84 -4.40
N GLY A 318 6.30 -41.15 -3.59
CA GLY A 318 6.32 -42.26 -2.65
C GLY A 318 6.47 -43.62 -3.34
N ILE A 319 5.64 -43.89 -4.36
CA ILE A 319 5.69 -45.13 -5.15
C ILE A 319 7.08 -45.31 -5.74
N LEU A 320 7.66 -44.26 -6.33
CA LEU A 320 8.99 -44.31 -6.91
C LEU A 320 10.08 -44.56 -5.85
N VAL A 321 10.09 -43.81 -4.74
CA VAL A 321 11.10 -43.95 -3.69
C VAL A 321 11.11 -45.36 -3.10
N TYR A 322 9.92 -45.91 -2.83
CA TYR A 322 9.81 -47.27 -2.35
C TYR A 322 10.21 -48.29 -3.42
N SER A 323 9.82 -48.11 -4.68
CA SER A 323 10.22 -49.00 -5.79
C SER A 323 11.73 -49.03 -6.05
N LEU A 324 12.41 -47.88 -5.96
CA LEU A 324 13.86 -47.74 -6.16
C LEU A 324 14.72 -48.44 -5.10
N CYS A 325 14.10 -48.90 -4.01
CA CYS A 325 14.79 -49.70 -3.01
C CYS A 325 14.95 -51.18 -3.44
N GLU A 326 14.42 -51.62 -4.60
CA GLU A 326 14.53 -53.00 -5.11
C GLU A 326 15.86 -53.25 -5.87
N ASP A 327 16.63 -54.26 -5.42
CA ASP A 327 17.84 -54.75 -6.11
C ASP A 327 17.51 -55.69 -7.30
N VAL A 328 16.26 -55.78 -7.77
CA VAL A 328 15.85 -56.72 -8.82
C VAL A 328 15.11 -56.02 -9.96
N VAL A 329 15.68 -56.18 -11.16
CA VAL A 329 15.16 -55.96 -12.51
C VAL A 329 13.70 -55.49 -12.61
N LEU A 330 13.54 -54.19 -12.86
CA LEU A 330 12.33 -53.48 -13.27
C LEU A 330 11.58 -54.21 -14.39
N GLY A 331 10.41 -54.78 -14.06
CA GLY A 331 9.43 -55.27 -15.02
C GLY A 331 8.13 -54.46 -15.06
N GLU A 332 7.74 -53.76 -13.97
CA GLU A 332 6.42 -53.12 -13.86
C GLU A 332 6.41 -51.83 -13.01
N VAL A 333 7.44 -50.98 -13.08
CA VAL A 333 7.31 -49.59 -12.58
C VAL A 333 7.05 -48.70 -13.79
N THR A 334 5.83 -48.19 -13.91
CA THR A 334 5.36 -47.34 -15.00
C THR A 334 5.85 -45.90 -14.93
N ILE A 335 6.48 -45.49 -13.81
CA ILE A 335 6.83 -44.09 -13.53
C ILE A 335 8.36 -43.93 -13.45
N ASP A 336 8.91 -43.06 -14.30
CA ASP A 336 10.35 -42.78 -14.40
C ASP A 336 10.76 -41.58 -13.53
N LEU A 337 11.97 -41.60 -12.96
CA LEU A 337 12.49 -40.58 -12.04
C LEU A 337 12.51 -39.16 -12.63
N PRO A 338 12.89 -38.93 -13.91
CA PRO A 338 12.78 -37.63 -14.57
C PRO A 338 11.34 -37.13 -14.71
N VAL A 339 10.35 -38.02 -14.87
CA VAL A 339 8.93 -37.63 -15.03
C VAL A 339 8.41 -37.03 -13.73
N ILE A 340 8.69 -37.66 -12.58
CA ILE A 340 8.31 -37.14 -11.26
C ILE A 340 9.01 -35.81 -10.97
N ILE A 341 10.31 -35.70 -11.30
CA ILE A 341 11.03 -34.43 -11.14
C ILE A 341 10.35 -33.32 -11.94
N GLU A 342 9.94 -33.56 -13.18
CA GLU A 342 9.21 -32.58 -13.99
C GLU A 342 7.81 -32.26 -13.45
N GLN A 343 7.07 -33.26 -12.92
CA GLN A 343 5.78 -33.02 -12.27
C GLN A 343 5.92 -32.13 -11.02
N ILE A 344 6.91 -32.39 -10.15
CA ILE A 344 7.19 -31.53 -8.98
C ILE A 344 7.55 -30.11 -9.45
N LYS A 345 8.34 -29.97 -10.51
CA LYS A 345 8.68 -28.65 -11.08
C LYS A 345 7.43 -27.90 -11.55
N ILE A 346 6.55 -28.56 -12.30
CA ILE A 346 5.29 -27.97 -12.79
C ILE A 346 4.42 -27.52 -11.61
N LEU A 347 4.32 -28.34 -10.57
CA LEU A 347 3.55 -28.03 -9.37
C LEU A 347 4.12 -26.81 -8.63
N ILE A 348 5.42 -26.78 -8.35
CA ILE A 348 6.10 -25.65 -7.70
C ILE A 348 5.89 -24.37 -8.52
N TYR A 349 6.03 -24.47 -9.85
CA TYR A 349 5.79 -23.35 -10.75
C TYR A 349 4.37 -22.79 -10.59
N HIS A 350 3.33 -23.64 -10.62
CA HIS A 350 1.94 -23.19 -10.46
C HIS A 350 1.66 -22.59 -9.09
N ILE A 351 2.21 -23.16 -8.01
CA ILE A 351 2.07 -22.60 -6.66
C ILE A 351 2.66 -21.19 -6.60
N ILE A 352 3.91 -21.01 -7.06
CA ILE A 352 4.60 -19.71 -7.04
C ILE A 352 3.88 -18.69 -7.94
N GLN A 353 3.47 -19.09 -9.14
CA GLN A 353 2.76 -18.22 -10.08
C GLN A 353 1.43 -17.75 -9.49
N LYS A 354 0.67 -18.65 -8.85
CA LYS A 354 -0.64 -18.35 -8.28
C LYS A 354 -0.53 -17.47 -7.04
N GLU A 355 0.44 -17.73 -6.17
CA GLU A 355 0.77 -16.84 -5.06
C GLU A 355 1.04 -15.41 -5.55
N PHE A 356 1.84 -15.26 -6.60
CA PHE A 356 2.09 -13.95 -7.18
C PHE A 356 0.81 -13.31 -7.73
N GLN A 357 0.01 -14.06 -8.48
CA GLN A 357 -1.21 -13.56 -9.11
C GLN A 357 -2.28 -13.14 -8.10
N SER A 358 -2.39 -13.84 -6.96
CA SER A 358 -3.29 -13.46 -5.86
C SER A 358 -2.97 -12.09 -5.26
N ASN A 359 -1.69 -11.69 -5.34
CA ASN A 359 -1.16 -10.45 -4.78
C ASN A 359 -1.06 -9.32 -5.83
N LEU A 360 -1.43 -9.55 -7.09
CA LEU A 360 -1.44 -8.49 -8.10
C LEU A 360 -2.54 -7.46 -7.78
N PRO A 361 -2.24 -6.15 -7.80
CA PRO A 361 -3.28 -5.14 -7.81
C PRO A 361 -4.26 -5.43 -8.95
N ARG A 362 -5.56 -5.30 -8.73
CA ARG A 362 -6.54 -5.56 -9.80
C ARG A 362 -6.67 -4.41 -10.80
N ILE A 363 -6.16 -3.24 -10.43
CA ILE A 363 -6.23 -2.01 -11.21
C ILE A 363 -4.84 -1.45 -11.41
N HIS A 364 -4.55 -1.06 -12.65
CA HIS A 364 -3.22 -0.65 -13.06
C HIS A 364 -3.22 0.59 -13.94
N GLY A 365 -2.08 1.28 -13.95
CA GLY A 365 -1.80 2.34 -14.91
C GLY A 365 -1.57 1.78 -16.30
N LEU A 366 -2.17 2.41 -17.32
CA LEU A 366 -1.94 2.02 -18.71
C LEU A 366 -0.47 2.20 -19.13
N GLY A 367 0.26 3.13 -18.48
CA GLY A 367 1.63 3.51 -18.84
C GLY A 367 2.67 2.53 -18.31
N TYR A 368 2.20 1.48 -17.64
CA TYR A 368 3.05 0.49 -17.03
C TYR A 368 3.78 -0.38 -18.06
N VAL A 369 3.10 -0.75 -19.15
CA VAL A 369 3.73 -1.54 -20.22
C VAL A 369 4.89 -0.76 -20.84
N ASP A 370 4.70 0.54 -21.07
CA ASP A 370 5.77 1.43 -21.58
C ASP A 370 6.95 1.51 -20.60
N PHE A 371 6.67 1.54 -19.29
CA PHE A 371 7.70 1.50 -18.26
C PHE A 371 8.51 0.20 -18.32
N VAL A 372 7.85 -0.96 -18.37
CA VAL A 372 8.54 -2.26 -18.46
C VAL A 372 9.39 -2.33 -19.73
N LEU A 373 8.82 -1.96 -20.88
CA LEU A 373 9.53 -1.93 -22.17
C LEU A 373 10.80 -1.06 -22.14
N ARG A 374 10.72 0.14 -21.57
CA ARG A 374 11.90 1.03 -21.44
C ARG A 374 12.99 0.45 -20.54
N ASN A 375 12.59 -0.30 -19.51
CA ASN A 375 13.52 -0.81 -18.51
C ASN A 375 14.08 -2.21 -18.81
N LEU A 376 13.42 -3.00 -19.66
CA LEU A 376 13.85 -4.36 -20.00
C LEU A 376 15.27 -4.42 -20.58
N ASN A 377 15.66 -3.43 -21.38
CA ASN A 377 17.02 -3.33 -21.91
C ASN A 377 18.03 -3.02 -20.79
N GLU A 378 17.72 -2.07 -19.90
CA GLU A 378 18.59 -1.77 -18.76
C GLU A 378 18.76 -2.98 -17.83
N PHE A 379 17.68 -3.74 -17.58
CA PHE A 379 17.76 -4.93 -16.74
C PHE A 379 18.85 -5.87 -17.27
N GLN A 380 18.85 -6.11 -18.58
CA GLN A 380 19.82 -6.96 -19.26
C GLN A 380 21.24 -6.37 -19.22
N ASP A 381 21.40 -5.05 -19.32
CA ASP A 381 22.70 -4.39 -19.31
C ASP A 381 23.33 -4.33 -17.91
N ARG A 382 22.53 -4.16 -16.85
CA ARG A 382 23.00 -4.10 -15.46
C ARG A 382 23.26 -5.45 -14.83
N TYR A 383 22.45 -6.44 -15.17
CA TYR A 383 22.55 -7.78 -14.63
C TYR A 383 22.87 -8.81 -15.72
N PRO A 384 23.92 -8.59 -16.53
CA PRO A 384 24.20 -9.43 -17.69
C PRO A 384 24.47 -10.87 -17.25
N ASP A 385 25.18 -11.05 -16.14
CA ASP A 385 25.52 -12.37 -15.61
C ASP A 385 24.30 -13.08 -15.00
N SER A 386 23.39 -12.34 -14.37
CA SER A 386 22.20 -12.94 -13.72
C SER A 386 21.08 -13.23 -14.73
N LEU A 387 20.93 -12.42 -15.78
CA LEU A 387 19.86 -12.55 -16.77
C LEU A 387 20.31 -13.25 -18.07
N ALA A 388 21.59 -13.66 -18.18
CA ALA A 388 22.15 -14.27 -19.39
C ALA A 388 21.30 -15.42 -19.94
N PHE A 389 20.78 -16.29 -19.07
CA PHE A 389 20.00 -17.46 -19.46
C PHE A 389 18.58 -17.11 -19.97
N MET A 390 18.00 -15.98 -19.55
CA MET A 390 16.66 -15.52 -19.96
C MET A 390 16.67 -14.51 -21.11
N LYS A 391 17.84 -14.00 -21.50
CA LYS A 391 18.00 -12.89 -22.45
C LYS A 391 17.16 -13.06 -23.73
N ILE A 392 17.22 -14.24 -24.35
CA ILE A 392 16.49 -14.53 -25.60
C ILE A 392 14.97 -14.45 -25.38
N GLN A 393 14.47 -14.98 -24.26
CA GLN A 393 13.04 -14.97 -23.94
C GLN A 393 12.55 -13.57 -23.60
N LEU A 394 13.32 -12.80 -22.83
CA LEU A 394 13.00 -11.39 -22.53
C LEU A 394 12.93 -10.55 -23.80
N GLN A 395 13.85 -10.75 -24.75
CA GLN A 395 13.81 -10.08 -26.06
C GLN A 395 12.59 -10.49 -26.90
N LYS A 396 12.12 -11.74 -26.79
CA LYS A 396 10.90 -12.20 -27.44
C LYS A 396 9.67 -11.50 -26.87
N ILE A 397 9.52 -11.51 -25.54
CA ILE A 397 8.42 -10.83 -24.83
C ILE A 397 8.44 -9.33 -25.10
N GLN A 398 9.61 -8.70 -25.14
CA GLN A 398 9.75 -7.29 -25.48
C GLN A 398 9.14 -6.97 -26.84
N LYS A 399 9.46 -7.75 -27.88
CA LYS A 399 8.87 -7.59 -29.22
C LYS A 399 7.35 -7.80 -29.21
N GLU A 400 6.87 -8.77 -28.44
CA GLU A 400 5.45 -9.06 -28.31
C GLU A 400 4.70 -7.90 -27.62
N LEU A 401 5.24 -7.35 -26.54
CA LEU A 401 4.68 -6.19 -25.84
C LEU A 401 4.74 -4.91 -26.71
N GLU A 402 5.84 -4.68 -27.42
CA GLU A 402 5.99 -3.57 -28.39
C GLU A 402 4.90 -3.61 -29.47
N SER A 403 4.58 -4.81 -29.99
CA SER A 403 3.51 -4.96 -30.99
C SER A 403 2.11 -4.63 -30.46
N VAL A 404 1.88 -4.73 -29.15
CA VAL A 404 0.58 -4.47 -28.52
C VAL A 404 0.44 -3.00 -28.09
N GLN A 405 1.53 -2.25 -27.99
CA GLN A 405 1.55 -0.85 -27.59
C GLN A 405 0.58 0.07 -28.38
N PRO A 406 0.44 -0.03 -29.72
CA PRO A 406 -0.51 0.80 -30.47
C PRO A 406 -1.97 0.65 -30.03
N PHE A 407 -2.34 -0.52 -29.52
CA PHE A 407 -3.69 -0.76 -28.99
C PHE A 407 -3.91 -0.14 -27.62
N LEU A 408 -2.90 -0.18 -26.75
CA LEU A 408 -2.99 0.56 -25.48
C LEU A 408 -3.19 2.06 -25.74
N ARG A 409 -2.56 2.59 -26.80
CA ARG A 409 -2.77 3.96 -27.26
C ARG A 409 -4.19 4.18 -27.82
N SER A 410 -4.71 3.28 -28.67
CA SER A 410 -6.08 3.43 -29.20
C SER A 410 -7.14 3.38 -28.08
N VAL A 411 -6.91 2.57 -27.04
CA VAL A 411 -7.76 2.52 -25.84
C VAL A 411 -7.77 3.86 -25.09
N THR A 412 -6.63 4.56 -25.00
CA THR A 412 -6.60 5.91 -24.41
C THR A 412 -7.31 6.98 -25.23
N GLU A 413 -7.39 6.78 -26.55
CA GLU A 413 -8.01 7.74 -27.49
C GLU A 413 -9.53 7.56 -27.57
N GLN A 414 -10.03 6.33 -27.42
CA GLN A 414 -11.46 5.99 -27.40
C GLN A 414 -12.08 6.29 -26.02
N GLN A 415 -12.20 7.57 -25.71
CA GLN A 415 -12.54 8.12 -24.39
C GLN A 415 -13.97 7.84 -23.86
N TYR A 416 -14.88 7.24 -24.64
CA TYR A 416 -16.33 7.34 -24.36
C TYR A 416 -17.16 6.06 -24.37
N ASN A 417 -16.66 4.89 -24.82
CA ASN A 417 -17.42 3.64 -24.72
C ASN A 417 -16.50 2.42 -24.88
N MET A 418 -15.99 1.89 -23.77
CA MET A 418 -15.20 0.65 -23.77
C MET A 418 -16.09 -0.48 -23.28
N HIS A 419 -16.31 -1.50 -24.12
CA HIS A 419 -16.93 -2.76 -23.68
C HIS A 419 -16.05 -3.44 -22.61
N ASP A 420 -16.69 -4.08 -21.63
CA ASP A 420 -16.01 -4.77 -20.52
C ASP A 420 -14.93 -5.77 -20.99
N LYS A 421 -15.14 -6.39 -22.15
CA LYS A 421 -14.17 -7.30 -22.78
C LYS A 421 -12.82 -6.63 -23.08
N ILE A 422 -12.82 -5.39 -23.58
CA ILE A 422 -11.59 -4.67 -23.92
C ILE A 422 -10.86 -4.28 -22.63
N GLN A 423 -11.59 -3.85 -21.59
CA GLN A 423 -11.00 -3.52 -20.30
C GLN A 423 -10.32 -4.74 -19.66
N ASN A 424 -10.95 -5.92 -19.72
CA ASN A 424 -10.38 -7.16 -19.20
C ASN A 424 -9.09 -7.55 -19.94
N SER A 425 -9.07 -7.43 -21.27
CA SER A 425 -7.87 -7.70 -22.07
C SER A 425 -6.72 -6.74 -21.76
N VAL A 426 -7.02 -5.45 -21.55
CA VAL A 426 -6.02 -4.45 -21.15
C VAL A 426 -5.47 -4.73 -19.75
N ALA A 427 -6.35 -5.05 -18.79
CA ALA A 427 -5.95 -5.41 -17.44
C ALA A 427 -5.05 -6.66 -17.42
N LEU A 428 -5.40 -7.70 -18.21
CA LEU A 428 -4.62 -8.92 -18.33
C LEU A 428 -3.22 -8.65 -18.90
N LEU A 429 -3.12 -7.87 -19.97
CA LEU A 429 -1.83 -7.50 -20.57
C LEU A 429 -0.93 -6.75 -19.58
N ILE A 430 -1.50 -5.78 -18.85
CA ILE A 430 -0.74 -5.05 -17.85
C ILE A 430 -0.30 -5.98 -16.71
N GLY A 431 -1.17 -6.91 -16.28
CA GLY A 431 -0.83 -7.96 -15.33
C GLY A 431 0.38 -8.80 -15.79
N LYS A 432 0.44 -9.16 -17.09
CA LYS A 432 1.59 -9.88 -17.66
C LYS A 432 2.87 -9.05 -17.67
N ALA A 433 2.78 -7.74 -17.92
CA ALA A 433 3.95 -6.86 -17.82
C ALA A 433 4.49 -6.79 -16.37
N TYR A 434 3.61 -6.87 -15.36
CA TYR A 434 4.03 -6.99 -13.97
C TYR A 434 4.69 -8.33 -13.64
N GLU A 435 4.19 -9.45 -14.18
CA GLU A 435 4.83 -10.76 -14.03
C GLU A 435 6.28 -10.72 -14.57
N VAL A 436 6.52 -10.05 -15.70
CA VAL A 436 7.87 -9.90 -16.27
C VAL A 436 8.81 -9.14 -15.32
N GLU A 437 8.37 -8.03 -14.73
CA GLU A 437 9.20 -7.28 -13.77
C GLU A 437 9.49 -8.10 -12.51
N TYR A 438 8.50 -8.84 -12.02
CA TYR A 438 8.68 -9.73 -10.88
C TYR A 438 9.70 -10.83 -11.15
N ILE A 439 9.64 -11.46 -12.32
CA ILE A 439 10.63 -12.47 -12.74
C ILE A 439 12.04 -11.89 -12.73
N VAL A 440 12.20 -10.64 -13.19
CA VAL A 440 13.49 -9.94 -13.15
C VAL A 440 13.96 -9.71 -11.70
N ASP A 441 13.08 -9.24 -10.81
CA ASP A 441 13.42 -9.04 -9.37
C ASP A 441 13.87 -10.35 -8.71
N VAL A 442 13.04 -11.38 -8.84
CA VAL A 442 13.28 -12.68 -8.21
C VAL A 442 14.56 -13.32 -8.74
N CYS A 443 14.86 -13.13 -10.02
CA CYS A 443 16.12 -13.58 -10.61
C CYS A 443 17.33 -12.86 -9.98
N VAL A 444 17.25 -11.54 -9.81
CA VAL A 444 18.34 -10.74 -9.22
C VAL A 444 18.53 -11.09 -7.74
N SER A 445 17.45 -11.37 -7.02
CA SER A 445 17.48 -11.75 -5.60
C SER A 445 17.74 -13.24 -5.34
N LYS A 446 17.79 -14.07 -6.39
CA LYS A 446 18.04 -15.53 -6.35
C LYS A 446 17.09 -16.32 -5.45
N ARG A 447 15.82 -15.90 -5.37
CA ARG A 447 14.83 -16.56 -4.48
C ARG A 447 14.12 -17.74 -5.14
N VAL A 448 13.94 -17.70 -6.46
CA VAL A 448 13.28 -18.78 -7.23
C VAL A 448 14.29 -19.42 -8.19
N PRO A 449 14.23 -20.74 -8.41
CA PRO A 449 15.14 -21.42 -9.34
C PRO A 449 15.00 -20.95 -10.80
N ASP A 450 16.12 -20.88 -11.52
CA ASP A 450 16.22 -20.47 -12.92
C ASP A 450 15.25 -21.21 -13.88
N TRP A 451 15.07 -22.52 -13.66
CA TRP A 451 14.16 -23.32 -14.50
C TRP A 451 12.69 -22.90 -14.37
N CYS A 452 12.29 -22.44 -13.17
CA CYS A 452 10.92 -21.99 -12.90
C CYS A 452 10.67 -20.64 -13.58
N LEU A 453 11.65 -19.74 -13.51
CA LEU A 453 11.59 -18.44 -14.18
C LEU A 453 11.55 -18.59 -15.71
N MET A 454 12.36 -19.49 -16.27
CA MET A 454 12.32 -19.80 -17.71
C MET A 454 10.97 -20.31 -18.15
N ARG A 455 10.38 -21.25 -17.39
CA ARG A 455 9.05 -21.78 -17.70
C ARG A 455 8.00 -20.69 -17.70
N TRP A 456 8.02 -19.84 -16.68
CA TRP A 456 7.10 -18.71 -16.55
C TRP A 456 7.20 -17.74 -17.74
N LEU A 457 8.41 -17.38 -18.16
CA LEU A 457 8.60 -16.51 -19.35
C LEU A 457 8.05 -17.13 -20.64
N VAL A 458 8.21 -18.45 -20.81
CA VAL A 458 7.66 -19.15 -21.98
C VAL A 458 6.14 -19.05 -22.00
N ASP A 459 5.49 -19.29 -20.85
CA ASP A 459 4.04 -19.23 -20.72
C ASP A 459 3.51 -17.80 -20.94
N ILE A 460 4.18 -16.78 -20.37
CA ILE A 460 3.86 -15.37 -20.65
C ILE A 460 3.92 -15.08 -22.15
N SER A 461 4.97 -15.54 -22.85
CA SER A 461 5.09 -15.30 -24.29
C SER A 461 3.97 -15.97 -25.09
N ALA A 462 3.54 -17.17 -24.69
CA ALA A 462 2.45 -17.89 -25.34
C ALA A 462 1.11 -17.15 -25.13
N GLU A 463 0.84 -16.70 -23.91
CA GLU A 463 -0.39 -15.97 -23.58
C GLU A 463 -0.46 -14.60 -24.28
N VAL A 464 0.64 -13.85 -24.32
CA VAL A 464 0.69 -12.55 -25.02
C VAL A 464 0.50 -12.75 -26.53
N ALA A 465 1.10 -13.79 -27.12
CA ALA A 465 0.87 -14.15 -28.51
C ALA A 465 -0.58 -14.58 -28.79
N GLU A 466 -1.22 -15.33 -27.88
CA GLU A 466 -2.64 -15.70 -28.02
C GLU A 466 -3.55 -14.47 -27.96
N MET A 467 -3.26 -13.52 -27.05
CA MET A 467 -3.98 -12.24 -26.98
C MET A 467 -3.84 -11.44 -28.27
N GLN A 468 -2.66 -11.45 -28.90
CA GLN A 468 -2.47 -10.82 -30.22
C GLN A 468 -3.33 -11.48 -31.30
N GLN A 469 -3.45 -12.82 -31.31
CA GLN A 469 -4.26 -13.53 -32.30
C GLN A 469 -5.77 -13.28 -32.13
N LYS A 470 -6.27 -13.27 -30.89
CA LYS A 470 -7.69 -12.96 -30.60
C LYS A 470 -8.08 -11.55 -31.04
N LYS A 471 -7.12 -10.61 -30.97
CA LYS A 471 -7.28 -9.20 -31.30
C LYS A 471 -7.40 -8.91 -32.80
N LEU A 472 -6.82 -9.75 -33.66
CA LEU A 472 -6.99 -9.65 -35.12
C LEU A 472 -8.45 -9.84 -35.56
N PHE A 473 -9.32 -10.42 -34.72
CA PHE A 473 -10.74 -10.59 -35.01
C PHE A 473 -11.66 -9.51 -34.41
N GLU A 474 -11.27 -8.84 -33.31
CA GLU A 474 -12.11 -7.81 -32.67
C GLU A 474 -11.88 -6.39 -33.20
N VAL A 475 -10.66 -6.06 -33.64
CA VAL A 475 -10.36 -4.72 -34.19
C VAL A 475 -11.02 -4.50 -35.56
N ASP A 476 -11.25 -5.56 -36.34
CA ASP A 476 -11.96 -5.50 -37.63
C ASP A 476 -13.49 -5.33 -37.52
N LEU A 477 -14.08 -5.52 -36.33
CA LEU A 477 -15.50 -5.26 -36.07
C LEU A 477 -15.80 -3.79 -35.74
N VAL A 478 -14.77 -2.99 -35.44
CA VAL A 478 -14.88 -1.54 -35.26
C VAL A 478 -14.39 -0.87 -36.54
N SER A 479 -15.27 -0.84 -37.56
CA SER A 479 -15.05 -0.10 -38.79
C SER A 479 -14.51 1.31 -38.51
N PRO A 480 -13.44 1.77 -39.18
CA PRO A 480 -13.11 3.18 -39.23
C PRO A 480 -14.18 3.87 -40.07
N TYR A 481 -15.26 4.32 -39.43
CA TYR A 481 -15.97 5.47 -39.97
C TYR A 481 -15.00 6.65 -39.88
N THR A 482 -14.38 6.91 -41.01
CA THR A 482 -13.66 8.11 -41.38
C THR A 482 -14.51 9.32 -40.98
N ILE A 483 -14.28 9.87 -39.79
CA ILE A 483 -14.41 11.31 -39.62
C ILE A 483 -13.20 11.86 -40.35
N ALA A 484 -13.46 12.34 -41.57
CA ALA A 484 -12.49 13.02 -42.39
C ALA A 484 -11.71 14.03 -41.54
N THR A 485 -10.41 14.06 -41.80
CA THR A 485 -9.48 15.11 -41.42
C THR A 485 -10.06 16.49 -41.72
N ASP A 486 -10.72 17.10 -40.74
CA ASP A 486 -10.85 18.55 -40.61
C ASP A 486 -9.92 18.99 -39.47
N THR A 487 -8.63 19.05 -39.81
CA THR A 487 -7.55 19.57 -38.95
C THR A 487 -7.55 21.11 -38.88
N SER A 488 -8.71 21.74 -39.04
CA SER A 488 -8.90 23.18 -38.80
C SER A 488 -10.35 23.45 -38.42
N SER A 489 -10.57 24.06 -37.24
CA SER A 489 -11.86 24.40 -36.61
C SER A 489 -12.64 23.19 -36.05
N LYS A 490 -12.63 22.90 -34.74
CA LYS A 490 -13.27 23.68 -33.67
C LYS A 490 -12.42 23.69 -32.39
N SER A 491 -11.46 24.61 -32.33
CA SER A 491 -10.94 25.16 -31.06
C SER A 491 -11.88 26.26 -30.49
N SER A 492 -13.11 26.36 -31.00
CA SER A 492 -14.06 27.45 -30.76
C SER A 492 -15.28 27.09 -29.91
N GLU A 493 -15.23 26.01 -29.12
CA GLU A 493 -16.17 25.78 -28.00
C GLU A 493 -15.50 25.82 -26.62
N LEU A 494 -14.28 26.37 -26.55
CA LEU A 494 -13.79 27.01 -25.32
C LEU A 494 -14.46 28.38 -25.18
N LYS A 495 -15.77 28.41 -24.92
CA LYS A 495 -16.30 29.51 -24.12
C LYS A 495 -15.67 29.34 -22.75
N LYS A 496 -14.56 30.06 -22.52
CA LYS A 496 -14.06 30.40 -21.18
C LYS A 496 -15.28 30.89 -20.41
N MET A 497 -15.83 30.03 -19.55
CA MET A 497 -16.88 30.45 -18.62
C MET A 497 -16.24 31.50 -17.72
N PRO A 498 -16.69 32.77 -17.78
CA PRO A 498 -16.34 33.71 -16.73
C PRO A 498 -16.91 33.13 -15.43
N GLY A 499 -16.18 33.33 -14.31
CA GLY A 499 -16.50 32.74 -13.02
C GLY A 499 -18.00 32.67 -12.75
N ILE A 500 -18.56 31.46 -12.85
CA ILE A 500 -19.91 31.22 -12.37
C ILE A 500 -19.76 31.31 -10.86
N LYS A 501 -20.29 32.40 -10.29
CA LYS A 501 -20.78 32.41 -8.91
C LYS A 501 -21.58 31.13 -8.77
N GLU A 502 -21.12 30.18 -7.97
CA GLU A 502 -21.80 28.89 -7.76
C GLU A 502 -23.25 29.19 -7.35
N LYS A 503 -24.18 29.05 -8.30
CA LYS A 503 -25.60 29.21 -8.04
C LYS A 503 -26.01 27.97 -7.26
N ILE A 504 -25.99 28.05 -5.94
CA ILE A 504 -26.53 26.98 -5.10
C ILE A 504 -28.04 26.93 -5.34
N ILE A 505 -28.49 25.76 -5.78
CA ILE A 505 -29.89 25.46 -6.11
C ILE A 505 -30.53 24.81 -4.88
N GLY A 506 -31.73 25.30 -4.53
CA GLY A 506 -32.42 24.92 -3.31
C GLY A 506 -31.89 25.64 -2.05
N PHE A 507 -32.57 25.38 -0.92
CA PHE A 507 -32.27 25.96 0.41
C PHE A 507 -32.42 27.49 0.53
N GLU A 508 -33.10 28.17 -0.40
CA GLU A 508 -33.24 29.63 -0.31
C GLU A 508 -34.04 30.05 0.93
N ASP A 509 -34.99 29.22 1.37
CA ASP A 509 -35.71 29.33 2.65
C ASP A 509 -34.78 29.20 3.87
N GLU A 510 -33.91 28.19 3.88
CA GLU A 510 -32.94 27.94 4.96
C GLU A 510 -31.88 29.05 5.04
N ILE A 511 -31.40 29.52 3.88
CA ILE A 511 -30.47 30.63 3.75
C ILE A 511 -31.07 31.89 4.38
N ASN A 512 -32.31 32.24 4.02
CA ASN A 512 -32.97 33.43 4.56
C ASN A 512 -33.10 33.36 6.09
N THR A 513 -33.41 32.18 6.62
CA THR A 513 -33.48 31.95 8.08
C THR A 513 -32.13 32.15 8.76
N LEU A 514 -31.04 31.64 8.17
CA LEU A 514 -29.69 31.79 8.71
C LEU A 514 -29.16 33.23 8.58
N VAL A 515 -29.48 33.92 7.49
CA VAL A 515 -29.17 35.35 7.31
C VAL A 515 -29.88 36.18 8.38
N ASP A 516 -31.14 35.89 8.69
CA ASP A 516 -31.86 36.58 9.76
C ASP A 516 -31.19 36.34 11.13
N ARG A 517 -30.73 35.13 11.44
CA ARG A 517 -29.96 34.84 12.67
C ARG A 517 -28.63 35.60 12.74
N LEU A 518 -27.92 35.70 11.61
CA LEU A 518 -26.66 36.43 11.52
C LEU A 518 -26.84 37.96 11.66
N THR A 519 -27.97 38.51 11.20
CA THR A 519 -28.18 39.96 11.09
C THR A 519 -29.05 40.56 12.20
N ARG A 520 -30.06 39.83 12.72
CA ARG A 520 -31.11 40.33 13.63
C ARG A 520 -31.06 39.75 15.06
N GLY A 521 -30.02 38.98 15.41
CA GLY A 521 -29.86 38.38 16.74
C GLY A 521 -29.50 39.38 17.86
N SER A 522 -29.40 38.88 19.10
CA SER A 522 -29.00 39.68 20.28
C SER A 522 -27.59 40.28 20.16
N GLY A 523 -27.27 41.26 21.00
CA GLY A 523 -25.93 41.84 21.06
C GLY A 523 -24.87 40.83 21.52
N GLU A 524 -25.25 39.80 22.29
CA GLU A 524 -24.36 38.75 22.81
C GLU A 524 -23.73 37.91 21.68
N LEU A 525 -22.64 37.21 22.02
CA LEU A 525 -22.00 36.23 21.14
C LEU A 525 -22.96 35.05 20.93
N ASP A 526 -23.39 34.86 19.69
CA ASP A 526 -24.25 33.73 19.31
C ASP A 526 -23.47 32.71 18.47
N ILE A 527 -23.78 31.43 18.69
CA ILE A 527 -23.16 30.30 18.00
C ILE A 527 -24.24 29.59 17.18
N ILE A 528 -24.11 29.70 15.86
CA ILE A 528 -25.06 29.12 14.92
C ILE A 528 -24.50 27.80 14.43
N SER A 529 -25.02 26.70 14.97
CA SER A 529 -24.64 25.34 14.56
C SER A 529 -25.54 24.86 13.42
N ILE A 530 -24.94 24.53 12.27
CA ILE A 530 -25.58 23.84 11.14
C ILE A 530 -25.26 22.35 11.26
N VAL A 531 -26.29 21.53 11.46
CA VAL A 531 -26.16 20.09 11.73
C VAL A 531 -26.87 19.28 10.64
N GLY A 532 -26.29 18.16 10.25
CA GLY A 532 -26.86 17.29 9.22
C GLY A 532 -25.90 16.20 8.76
N MET A 533 -26.42 15.25 7.98
CA MET A 533 -25.65 14.10 7.52
C MET A 533 -24.50 14.49 6.56
N PRO A 534 -23.48 13.64 6.37
CA PRO A 534 -22.47 13.84 5.35
C PRO A 534 -23.09 13.99 3.94
N GLY A 535 -22.58 14.90 3.12
CA GLY A 535 -23.09 15.12 1.75
C GLY A 535 -24.36 15.98 1.63
N THR A 536 -24.96 16.43 2.73
CA THR A 536 -26.17 17.29 2.73
C THR A 536 -25.88 18.75 2.32
N GLY A 537 -24.61 19.15 2.18
CA GLY A 537 -24.25 20.50 1.74
C GLY A 537 -24.05 21.54 2.85
N LYS A 538 -23.81 21.11 4.10
CA LYS A 538 -23.56 22.00 5.25
C LYS A 538 -22.45 23.02 5.00
N THR A 539 -21.27 22.55 4.60
CA THR A 539 -20.11 23.38 4.28
C THR A 539 -20.40 24.32 3.11
N THR A 540 -21.13 23.84 2.10
CA THR A 540 -21.56 24.64 0.95
C THR A 540 -22.48 25.79 1.38
N LEU A 541 -23.46 25.52 2.25
CA LEU A 541 -24.37 26.50 2.82
C LEU A 541 -23.62 27.51 3.70
N ALA A 542 -22.73 27.04 4.58
CA ALA A 542 -21.93 27.90 5.45
C ALA A 542 -20.99 28.82 4.68
N ASN A 543 -20.33 28.29 3.64
CA ASN A 543 -19.49 29.08 2.74
C ASN A 543 -20.33 30.11 1.96
N ARG A 544 -21.56 29.79 1.54
CA ARG A 544 -22.45 30.75 0.89
C ARG A 544 -22.76 31.95 1.80
N LEU A 545 -23.11 31.67 3.06
CA LEU A 545 -23.37 32.71 4.06
C LEU A 545 -22.13 33.55 4.36
N TYR A 546 -20.97 32.90 4.44
CA TYR A 546 -19.70 33.56 4.76
C TYR A 546 -19.18 34.44 3.62
N PHE A 547 -19.25 33.99 2.36
CA PHE A 547 -18.62 34.64 1.20
C PHE A 547 -19.57 35.48 0.34
N TYR A 548 -20.83 35.08 0.15
CA TYR A 548 -21.62 35.52 -1.01
C TYR A 548 -22.79 36.45 -0.70
N TYR A 549 -23.15 36.63 0.56
CA TYR A 549 -24.11 37.67 0.99
C TYR A 549 -23.38 39.00 1.29
N ASP A 550 -22.56 39.45 0.33
CA ASP A 550 -21.69 40.64 0.43
C ASP A 550 -22.47 41.95 0.64
N ASP A 551 -23.74 42.03 0.20
CA ASP A 551 -24.53 43.27 0.33
C ASP A 551 -25.22 43.41 1.70
N PHE A 552 -25.37 42.32 2.47
CA PHE A 552 -26.18 42.32 3.71
C PHE A 552 -25.44 41.81 4.95
N VAL A 553 -24.64 40.75 4.83
CA VAL A 553 -24.02 40.07 5.98
C VAL A 553 -22.59 40.57 6.19
N VAL A 554 -21.80 40.63 5.12
CA VAL A 554 -20.37 40.97 5.18
C VAL A 554 -20.08 42.38 5.72
N PRO A 555 -20.84 43.43 5.39
CA PRO A 555 -20.58 44.79 5.90
C PRO A 555 -20.81 44.93 7.40
N LEU A 556 -21.47 43.95 8.04
CA LEU A 556 -21.78 43.98 9.46
C LEU A 556 -20.60 43.57 10.35
N PHE A 557 -19.59 42.87 9.82
CA PHE A 557 -18.49 42.31 10.63
C PHE A 557 -17.17 42.99 10.28
N ASP A 558 -16.48 43.50 11.30
CA ASP A 558 -15.17 44.16 11.17
C ASP A 558 -14.06 43.17 10.78
N ILE A 559 -14.23 41.90 11.15
CA ILE A 559 -13.23 40.86 10.93
C ILE A 559 -13.89 39.50 10.71
N ARG A 560 -13.28 38.69 9.85
CA ARG A 560 -13.76 37.34 9.53
C ARG A 560 -12.61 36.35 9.50
N ALA A 561 -12.85 35.15 9.99
CA ALA A 561 -11.93 34.03 9.85
C ALA A 561 -12.70 32.76 9.51
N GLN A 562 -12.05 31.88 8.76
CA GLN A 562 -12.52 30.52 8.51
C GLN A 562 -11.43 29.54 8.92
N CYS A 563 -11.83 28.47 9.60
CA CYS A 563 -10.96 27.36 9.94
C CYS A 563 -11.69 26.05 9.70
N HIS A 564 -11.00 25.12 9.04
CA HIS A 564 -11.46 23.75 8.86
C HIS A 564 -10.84 22.87 9.95
N VAL A 565 -11.66 22.07 10.62
CA VAL A 565 -11.22 21.19 11.71
C VAL A 565 -11.07 19.78 11.17
N SER A 566 -9.86 19.21 11.25
CA SER A 566 -9.62 17.81 10.89
C SER A 566 -10.02 16.90 12.05
N PRO A 567 -10.47 15.65 11.80
CA PRO A 567 -10.72 14.68 12.87
C PRO A 567 -9.51 14.48 13.78
N VAL A 568 -8.30 14.54 13.21
CA VAL A 568 -7.03 14.52 13.95
C VAL A 568 -6.43 15.93 13.90
N TYR A 569 -6.83 16.77 14.85
CA TYR A 569 -6.36 18.16 14.97
C TYR A 569 -5.28 18.34 16.05
N SER A 570 -4.51 19.42 15.92
CA SER A 570 -3.68 19.94 17.01
C SER A 570 -4.17 21.34 17.36
N GLN A 571 -4.35 21.62 18.66
CA GLN A 571 -4.80 22.93 19.15
C GLN A 571 -3.92 24.07 18.61
N ARG A 572 -2.59 23.89 18.67
CA ARG A 572 -1.62 24.84 18.11
C ARG A 572 -1.84 25.09 16.62
N GLY A 573 -2.07 24.03 15.83
CA GLY A 573 -2.31 24.14 14.40
C GLY A 573 -3.57 24.93 14.07
N LEU A 574 -4.66 24.71 14.80
CA LEU A 574 -5.92 25.46 14.65
C LEU A 574 -5.73 26.96 14.96
N LEU A 575 -5.05 27.28 16.06
CA LEU A 575 -4.76 28.67 16.43
C LEU A 575 -3.91 29.38 15.38
N LEU A 576 -2.88 28.72 14.87
CA LEU A 576 -2.05 29.26 13.79
C LEU A 576 -2.85 29.46 12.50
N SER A 577 -3.75 28.54 12.16
CA SER A 577 -4.67 28.67 11.02
C SER A 577 -5.54 29.92 11.13
N LEU A 578 -6.20 30.10 12.28
CA LEU A 578 -7.06 31.26 12.54
C LEU A 578 -6.25 32.56 12.50
N LEU A 579 -5.12 32.62 13.19
CA LEU A 579 -4.26 33.82 13.22
C LEU A 579 -3.70 34.18 11.84
N ALA A 580 -3.34 33.19 11.01
CA ALA A 580 -2.87 33.42 9.65
C ALA A 580 -3.95 34.05 8.75
N MET A 581 -5.22 33.63 8.91
CA MET A 581 -6.35 34.19 8.16
C MET A 581 -6.67 35.63 8.57
N LEU A 582 -6.48 35.96 9.85
CA LEU A 582 -6.71 37.30 10.40
C LEU A 582 -5.64 38.34 10.00
N GLN A 583 -4.67 37.96 9.15
CA GLN A 583 -3.60 38.80 8.59
C GLN A 583 -2.97 39.76 9.62
N VAL A 584 -2.44 39.21 10.70
CA VAL A 584 -1.59 40.01 11.59
C VAL A 584 -0.29 40.35 10.85
N SER A 585 0.06 41.64 10.77
CA SER A 585 1.32 42.15 10.20
C SER A 585 2.52 41.80 11.10
N ILE A 586 2.67 40.53 11.44
CA ILE A 586 3.72 39.99 12.29
C ILE A 586 4.56 39.07 11.41
N ASP A 587 5.88 39.28 11.39
CA ASP A 587 6.82 38.41 10.69
C ASP A 587 6.56 36.94 11.05
N GLY A 588 6.32 36.11 10.03
CA GLY A 588 5.91 34.71 10.19
C GLY A 588 6.90 33.85 10.99
N THR A 589 8.15 34.28 11.10
CA THR A 589 9.19 33.69 11.95
C THR A 589 8.93 33.89 13.45
N SER A 590 8.27 34.97 13.86
CA SER A 590 7.98 35.25 15.28
C SER A 590 6.76 34.48 15.82
N LEU A 591 5.76 34.18 14.99
CA LEU A 591 4.58 33.38 15.39
C LEU A 591 4.92 31.90 15.65
N LEU A 592 5.90 31.34 14.92
CA LEU A 592 6.34 29.97 15.09
C LEU A 592 7.09 29.73 16.41
N SER A 593 7.65 30.78 17.01
CA SER A 593 8.39 30.74 18.28
C SER A 593 7.52 30.84 19.54
N LYS A 594 6.26 31.29 19.41
CA LYS A 594 5.35 31.50 20.55
C LYS A 594 4.76 30.21 21.09
N GLY A 595 4.49 30.14 22.39
CA GLY A 595 3.77 29.03 23.04
C GLY A 595 2.29 28.98 22.68
N THR A 596 1.59 27.87 22.95
CA THR A 596 0.16 27.71 22.61
C THR A 596 -0.74 28.72 23.34
N ASP A 597 -0.48 29.00 24.62
CA ASP A 597 -1.28 29.96 25.40
C ASP A 597 -1.09 31.40 24.91
N GLU A 598 0.15 31.77 24.52
CA GLU A 598 0.41 33.08 23.93
C GLU A 598 -0.32 33.28 22.58
N LEU A 599 -0.55 32.20 21.82
CA LEU A 599 -1.35 32.24 20.60
C LEU A 599 -2.83 32.49 20.93
N LYS A 600 -3.37 31.87 21.99
CA LYS A 600 -4.74 32.13 22.47
C LYS A 600 -4.93 33.58 22.87
N ASP A 601 -3.99 34.13 23.66
CA ASP A 601 -4.02 35.53 24.08
C ASP A 601 -3.92 36.49 22.89
N THR A 602 -3.07 36.15 21.92
CA THR A 602 -2.93 36.95 20.69
C THR A 602 -4.24 36.97 19.90
N LEU A 603 -4.90 35.82 19.74
CA LEU A 603 -6.19 35.70 19.04
C LEU A 603 -7.29 36.49 19.76
N SER A 604 -7.43 36.27 21.07
CA SER A 604 -8.41 36.98 21.91
C SER A 604 -8.24 38.49 21.84
N ARG A 605 -7.00 39.00 21.91
CA ARG A 605 -6.69 40.43 21.80
C ARG A 605 -7.07 41.04 20.45
N ILE A 606 -6.92 40.30 19.34
CA ILE A 606 -7.29 40.76 18.01
C ILE A 606 -8.82 40.88 17.87
N LEU A 607 -9.55 39.91 18.43
CA LEU A 607 -11.01 39.85 18.37
C LEU A 607 -11.67 40.82 19.37
N HIS A 608 -10.96 41.19 20.44
CA HIS A 608 -11.49 41.95 21.58
C HIS A 608 -12.23 43.25 21.24
N SER A 609 -11.77 43.99 20.24
CA SER A 609 -12.31 45.31 19.89
C SER A 609 -13.06 45.33 18.55
N LYS A 610 -13.39 44.15 18.01
CA LYS A 610 -13.97 44.01 16.67
C LYS A 610 -15.20 43.14 16.71
N ARG A 611 -16.20 43.44 15.88
CA ARG A 611 -17.31 42.53 15.63
C ARG A 611 -16.84 41.46 14.66
N TYR A 612 -16.84 40.19 15.09
CA TYR A 612 -16.27 39.10 14.30
C TYR A 612 -17.29 38.07 13.83
N LEU A 613 -17.02 37.47 12.66
CA LEU A 613 -17.69 36.26 12.18
C LEU A 613 -16.62 35.17 11.96
N ILE A 614 -16.69 34.08 12.73
CA ILE A 614 -15.76 32.96 12.63
C ILE A 614 -16.50 31.72 12.16
N LEU A 615 -16.07 31.13 11.04
CA LEU A 615 -16.56 29.86 10.54
C LEU A 615 -15.65 28.72 10.99
N LEU A 616 -16.17 27.83 11.85
CA LEU A 616 -15.56 26.57 12.24
C LEU A 616 -16.23 25.43 11.45
N ASP A 617 -15.53 24.93 10.45
CA ASP A 617 -16.04 23.94 9.52
C ASP A 617 -15.65 22.51 9.94
N ASP A 618 -16.63 21.60 9.91
CA ASP A 618 -16.57 20.17 10.22
C ASP A 618 -16.01 19.83 11.61
N VAL A 619 -16.67 20.29 12.68
CA VAL A 619 -16.25 20.00 14.07
C VAL A 619 -16.70 18.60 14.50
N TRP A 620 -15.75 17.74 14.85
CA TRP A 620 -15.99 16.33 15.21
C TRP A 620 -16.17 16.06 16.71
N ASP A 621 -15.49 16.84 17.58
CA ASP A 621 -15.39 16.59 19.02
C ASP A 621 -15.61 17.89 19.81
N CYS A 622 -16.32 17.79 20.93
CA CYS A 622 -16.54 18.85 21.92
C CYS A 622 -15.23 19.47 22.43
N LYS A 623 -14.15 18.68 22.50
CA LYS A 623 -12.83 19.15 22.92
C LYS A 623 -12.30 20.32 22.07
N VAL A 624 -12.63 20.34 20.78
CA VAL A 624 -12.22 21.45 19.86
C VAL A 624 -12.79 22.77 20.37
N TRP A 625 -14.04 22.75 20.81
CA TRP A 625 -14.69 23.93 21.37
C TRP A 625 -14.07 24.33 22.70
N ASP A 626 -13.81 23.38 23.60
CA ASP A 626 -13.14 23.65 24.88
C ASP A 626 -11.76 24.30 24.70
N ASP A 627 -11.04 23.88 23.67
CA ASP A 627 -9.72 24.40 23.32
C ASP A 627 -9.75 25.83 22.76
N LEU A 628 -10.87 26.26 22.18
CA LEU A 628 -11.02 27.54 21.48
C LEU A 628 -11.90 28.56 22.21
N LYS A 629 -12.85 28.13 23.05
CA LYS A 629 -13.87 29.01 23.66
C LYS A 629 -13.29 30.21 24.41
N CYS A 630 -12.13 30.05 25.06
CA CYS A 630 -11.46 31.14 25.77
C CYS A 630 -10.88 32.23 24.84
N CYS A 631 -10.78 31.96 23.55
CA CYS A 631 -10.26 32.89 22.56
C CYS A 631 -11.32 33.86 22.01
N PHE A 632 -12.60 33.62 22.31
CA PHE A 632 -13.73 34.34 21.71
C PHE A 632 -14.41 35.25 22.75
N PRO A 633 -14.02 36.54 22.84
CA PRO A 633 -14.59 37.45 23.83
C PRO A 633 -15.99 37.92 23.45
N ASP A 634 -16.97 37.75 24.35
CA ASP A 634 -18.28 38.38 24.22
C ASP A 634 -18.25 39.82 24.75
N ARG A 635 -18.58 40.78 23.89
CA ARG A 635 -18.62 42.22 24.20
C ARG A 635 -19.97 42.84 23.89
N ASN A 636 -21.02 42.03 23.74
CA ASN A 636 -22.35 42.51 23.34
C ASN A 636 -22.32 43.33 22.04
N ASN A 637 -21.39 43.01 21.13
CA ASN A 637 -21.17 43.73 19.88
C ASN A 637 -21.77 43.01 18.67
N GLY A 638 -22.52 41.93 18.86
CA GLY A 638 -23.17 41.16 17.80
C GLY A 638 -22.21 40.23 17.06
N SER A 639 -21.13 39.77 17.70
CA SER A 639 -20.20 38.78 17.12
C SER A 639 -20.88 37.42 16.97
N ARG A 640 -20.45 36.64 15.97
CA ARG A 640 -21.08 35.37 15.59
C ARG A 640 -20.04 34.29 15.32
N ILE A 641 -20.36 33.06 15.70
CA ILE A 641 -19.60 31.87 15.32
C ILE A 641 -20.53 30.97 14.51
N LEU A 642 -20.15 30.66 13.28
CA LEU A 642 -20.85 29.69 12.44
C LEU A 642 -20.11 28.36 12.56
N LEU A 643 -20.81 27.31 12.99
CA LEU A 643 -20.24 25.99 13.20
C LEU A 643 -20.95 24.98 12.32
N THR A 644 -20.23 24.19 11.53
CA THR A 644 -20.80 23.04 10.83
C THR A 644 -20.37 21.76 11.54
N THR A 645 -21.30 20.83 11.75
CA THR A 645 -21.00 19.53 12.35
C THR A 645 -21.93 18.44 11.84
N ARG A 646 -21.47 17.20 11.91
CA ARG A 646 -22.27 15.99 11.68
C ARG A 646 -22.87 15.47 12.98
N ASN A 647 -22.33 15.88 14.13
CA ASN A 647 -22.66 15.32 15.43
C ASN A 647 -23.62 16.25 16.19
N HIS A 648 -24.80 15.72 16.51
CA HIS A 648 -25.78 16.43 17.33
C HIS A 648 -25.25 16.77 18.73
N ASP A 649 -24.41 15.91 19.30
CA ASP A 649 -23.86 16.10 20.65
C ASP A 649 -22.92 17.31 20.69
N VAL A 650 -22.12 17.51 19.64
CA VAL A 650 -21.23 18.68 19.52
C VAL A 650 -22.06 19.96 19.43
N ALA A 651 -23.13 19.97 18.63
CA ALA A 651 -24.01 21.12 18.55
C ALA A 651 -24.64 21.45 19.91
N ASN A 652 -25.22 20.44 20.58
CA ASN A 652 -25.84 20.56 21.89
C ASN A 652 -24.87 21.04 22.97
N TYR A 653 -23.60 20.60 22.91
CA TYR A 653 -22.57 20.99 23.87
C TYR A 653 -22.11 22.45 23.69
N VAL A 654 -21.99 22.89 22.43
CA VAL A 654 -21.49 24.22 22.09
C VAL A 654 -22.56 25.30 22.30
N GLY A 655 -23.84 24.96 22.09
CA GLY A 655 -24.93 25.91 22.11
C GLY A 655 -25.28 26.43 23.50
N SER A 656 -25.41 27.75 23.64
CA SER A 656 -26.13 28.39 24.73
C SER A 656 -27.29 29.21 24.15
N VAL A 657 -28.53 28.81 24.49
CA VAL A 657 -29.81 29.56 24.35
C VAL A 657 -30.60 29.42 23.03
N GLY A 658 -30.04 28.98 21.89
CA GLY A 658 -30.77 28.84 20.61
C GLY A 658 -30.90 27.41 20.04
N GLU A 659 -31.96 27.13 19.28
CA GLU A 659 -32.17 25.86 18.56
C GLU A 659 -31.16 25.69 17.40
N HIS A 660 -30.57 24.49 17.26
CA HIS A 660 -29.61 24.19 16.20
C HIS A 660 -30.30 24.11 14.83
N HIS A 661 -29.60 24.51 13.78
CA HIS A 661 -30.17 24.49 12.44
C HIS A 661 -29.94 23.12 11.79
N HIS A 662 -30.97 22.28 11.79
CA HIS A 662 -30.95 20.98 11.12
C HIS A 662 -31.17 21.16 9.62
N LEU A 663 -30.11 20.97 8.82
CA LEU A 663 -30.20 21.14 7.38
C LEU A 663 -31.04 20.00 6.78
N ARG A 664 -32.16 20.37 6.14
CA ARG A 664 -33.04 19.43 5.44
C ARG A 664 -32.39 18.86 4.17
N LEU A 665 -32.96 17.77 3.65
CA LEU A 665 -32.65 17.27 2.31
C LEU A 665 -33.35 18.15 1.25
N LEU A 666 -32.88 18.08 0.01
CA LEU A 666 -33.51 18.76 -1.11
C LEU A 666 -34.88 18.16 -1.41
N THR A 667 -35.85 19.00 -1.80
CA THR A 667 -37.13 18.52 -2.31
C THR A 667 -36.94 17.83 -3.66
N TYR A 668 -37.97 17.12 -4.12
CA TYR A 668 -37.94 16.47 -5.43
C TYR A 668 -37.66 17.48 -6.56
N GLU A 669 -38.29 18.65 -6.49
CA GLU A 669 -38.15 19.73 -7.47
C GLU A 669 -36.76 20.33 -7.44
N GLU A 670 -36.23 20.63 -6.25
CA GLU A 670 -34.86 21.13 -6.08
C GLU A 670 -33.82 20.10 -6.55
N SER A 671 -34.09 18.81 -6.33
CA SER A 671 -33.22 17.72 -6.75
C SER A 671 -33.14 17.60 -8.27
N TRP A 672 -34.28 17.75 -8.95
CA TRP A 672 -34.34 17.76 -10.41
C TRP A 672 -33.67 19.01 -10.99
N GLU A 673 -33.89 20.19 -10.40
CA GLU A 673 -33.25 21.43 -10.84
C GLU A 673 -31.72 21.33 -10.70
N LEU A 674 -31.22 20.78 -9.60
CA LEU A 674 -29.79 20.55 -9.38
C LEU A 674 -29.23 19.55 -10.42
N LEU A 675 -29.91 18.42 -10.64
CA LEU A 675 -29.48 17.43 -11.64
C LEU A 675 -29.40 18.04 -13.04
N CYS A 676 -30.43 18.80 -13.44
CA CYS A 676 -30.45 19.47 -14.74
C CYS A 676 -29.31 20.46 -14.89
N THR A 677 -29.08 21.28 -13.87
CA THR A 677 -28.04 22.31 -13.92
C THR A 677 -26.65 21.69 -13.99
N GLU A 678 -26.40 20.60 -13.27
CA GLU A 678 -25.12 19.91 -13.31
C GLU A 678 -24.88 19.16 -14.64
N VAL A 679 -25.92 18.60 -15.28
CA VAL A 679 -25.78 17.86 -16.54
C VAL A 679 -25.74 18.79 -17.77
N PHE A 680 -26.58 19.82 -17.81
CA PHE A 680 -26.79 20.69 -18.98
C PHE A 680 -26.23 22.11 -18.79
N GLY A 681 -25.80 22.48 -17.59
CA GLY A 681 -25.32 23.83 -17.29
C GLY A 681 -26.45 24.86 -17.44
N ASN A 682 -26.27 25.81 -18.36
CA ASN A 682 -27.28 26.83 -18.66
C ASN A 682 -28.24 26.40 -19.81
N GLU A 683 -28.08 25.19 -20.35
CA GLU A 683 -28.94 24.67 -21.41
C GLU A 683 -30.16 23.95 -20.83
N SER A 684 -31.28 23.98 -21.54
CA SER A 684 -32.51 23.29 -21.12
C SER A 684 -32.43 21.78 -21.41
N CYS A 685 -32.93 20.95 -20.50
CA CYS A 685 -33.05 19.51 -20.71
C CYS A 685 -33.96 19.19 -21.92
N PHE A 686 -33.62 18.13 -22.65
CA PHE A 686 -34.46 17.63 -23.75
C PHE A 686 -35.76 17.00 -23.19
N PRO A 687 -36.93 17.24 -23.80
CA PRO A 687 -38.21 16.71 -23.30
C PRO A 687 -38.26 15.16 -23.22
N LEU A 688 -37.52 14.47 -24.09
CA LEU A 688 -37.47 13.00 -24.10
C LEU A 688 -36.75 12.43 -22.86
N LEU A 689 -35.77 13.15 -22.32
CA LEU A 689 -34.96 12.73 -21.16
C LEU A 689 -35.57 13.16 -19.83
N GLU A 690 -36.55 14.07 -19.85
CA GLU A 690 -37.13 14.67 -18.64
C GLU A 690 -37.78 13.62 -17.74
N LYS A 691 -38.53 12.66 -18.31
CA LYS A 691 -39.19 11.61 -17.52
C LYS A 691 -38.19 10.71 -16.80
N VAL A 692 -37.20 10.19 -17.53
CA VAL A 692 -36.17 9.31 -16.96
C VAL A 692 -35.27 10.09 -16.00
N GLY A 693 -34.93 11.33 -16.33
CA GLY A 693 -34.15 12.22 -15.46
C GLY A 693 -34.84 12.53 -14.14
N GLN A 694 -36.14 12.78 -14.17
CA GLN A 694 -36.97 12.95 -12.97
C GLN A 694 -37.02 11.68 -12.12
N GLU A 695 -37.11 10.50 -12.73
CA GLU A 695 -37.02 9.22 -12.03
C GLU A 695 -35.66 9.06 -11.33
N ILE A 696 -34.57 9.38 -12.00
CA ILE A 696 -33.21 9.35 -11.46
C ILE A 696 -33.06 10.30 -10.28
N ALA A 697 -33.53 11.55 -10.41
CA ALA A 697 -33.50 12.54 -9.33
C ALA A 697 -34.27 12.04 -8.09
N ARG A 698 -35.44 11.42 -8.30
CA ARG A 698 -36.23 10.79 -7.22
C ARG A 698 -35.48 9.66 -6.53
N LYS A 699 -34.76 8.82 -7.29
CA LYS A 699 -33.93 7.72 -6.75
C LYS A 699 -32.73 8.21 -5.93
N CYS A 700 -32.26 9.43 -6.15
CA CYS A 700 -31.16 10.03 -5.37
C CYS A 700 -31.56 10.49 -3.95
N GLY A 701 -32.85 10.49 -3.61
CA GLY A 701 -33.33 10.70 -2.24
C GLY A 701 -33.08 12.10 -1.65
N GLY A 702 -32.92 13.12 -2.48
CA GLY A 702 -32.74 14.51 -2.02
C GLY A 702 -31.37 14.84 -1.44
N LEU A 703 -30.39 13.92 -1.49
CA LEU A 703 -29.03 14.21 -1.03
C LEU A 703 -28.22 14.91 -2.14
N PRO A 704 -27.72 16.15 -1.94
CA PRO A 704 -26.99 16.89 -2.96
C PRO A 704 -25.79 16.13 -3.54
N LEU A 705 -24.99 15.48 -2.69
CA LEU A 705 -23.83 14.70 -3.14
C LEU A 705 -24.24 13.56 -4.10
N SER A 706 -25.31 12.82 -3.77
CA SER A 706 -25.82 11.75 -4.63
C SER A 706 -26.23 12.26 -6.00
N ILE A 707 -26.95 13.38 -6.03
CA ILE A 707 -27.43 14.01 -7.27
C ILE A 707 -26.25 14.46 -8.14
N VAL A 708 -25.27 15.12 -7.52
CA VAL A 708 -24.07 15.66 -8.17
C VAL A 708 -23.19 14.55 -8.75
N LEU A 709 -23.06 13.41 -8.05
CA LEU A 709 -22.32 12.24 -8.55
C LEU A 709 -23.01 11.59 -9.75
N VAL A 710 -24.33 11.40 -9.68
CA VAL A 710 -25.12 10.87 -10.81
C VAL A 710 -25.10 11.83 -11.99
N ALA A 711 -25.19 13.15 -11.76
CA ALA A 711 -25.00 14.15 -12.80
C ALA A 711 -23.63 14.01 -13.49
N GLY A 712 -22.58 13.72 -12.71
CA GLY A 712 -21.24 13.45 -13.20
C GLY A 712 -21.18 12.29 -14.19
N ILE A 713 -21.93 11.21 -13.93
CA ILE A 713 -22.09 10.06 -14.85
C ILE A 713 -22.83 10.51 -16.12
N LEU A 714 -24.02 11.09 -15.96
CA LEU A 714 -24.91 11.47 -17.07
C LEU A 714 -24.30 12.53 -17.99
N SER A 715 -23.47 13.43 -17.47
CA SER A 715 -22.80 14.48 -18.25
C SER A 715 -21.85 13.94 -19.32
N LYS A 716 -21.33 12.71 -19.13
CA LYS A 716 -20.38 12.03 -20.02
C LYS A 716 -21.01 10.90 -20.83
N MET A 717 -22.20 10.48 -20.48
CA MET A 717 -22.95 9.51 -21.24
C MET A 717 -23.57 10.14 -22.49
N GLU A 718 -23.88 9.29 -23.47
CA GLU A 718 -24.74 9.68 -24.57
C GLU A 718 -26.10 10.12 -24.03
N LYS A 719 -26.61 11.24 -24.54
CA LYS A 719 -27.87 11.85 -24.09
C LYS A 719 -29.07 11.15 -24.76
N THR A 720 -29.16 9.85 -24.59
CA THR A 720 -30.23 8.98 -25.12
C THR A 720 -31.07 8.40 -23.98
N GLU A 721 -32.35 8.14 -24.25
CA GLU A 721 -33.28 7.58 -23.26
C GLU A 721 -32.83 6.19 -22.77
N GLU A 722 -32.26 5.37 -23.65
CA GLU A 722 -31.74 4.04 -23.33
C GLU A 722 -30.61 4.07 -22.30
N CYS A 723 -29.61 4.95 -22.50
CA CYS A 723 -28.48 5.09 -21.58
C CYS A 723 -28.94 5.58 -20.20
N TRP A 724 -29.83 6.58 -20.15
CA TRP A 724 -30.36 7.10 -18.89
C TRP A 724 -31.24 6.06 -18.19
N SER A 725 -32.00 5.27 -18.95
CA SER A 725 -32.81 4.18 -18.41
C SER A 725 -31.95 3.07 -17.79
N GLN A 726 -30.75 2.81 -18.34
CA GLN A 726 -29.81 1.87 -17.75
C GLN A 726 -29.32 2.37 -16.39
N VAL A 727 -28.88 3.64 -16.29
CA VAL A 727 -28.48 4.25 -15.01
C VAL A 727 -29.64 4.22 -14.01
N ALA A 728 -30.86 4.50 -14.44
CA ALA A 728 -32.03 4.40 -13.59
C ALA A 728 -32.25 2.97 -13.04
N LYS A 729 -32.00 1.93 -13.85
CA LYS A 729 -32.07 0.52 -13.40
C LYS A 729 -30.96 0.17 -12.41
N ASP A 730 -29.73 0.60 -12.71
CA ASP A 730 -28.55 0.33 -11.87
C ASP A 730 -28.64 1.02 -10.50
N LEU A 731 -29.35 2.15 -10.43
CA LEU A 731 -29.71 2.82 -9.18
C LEU A 731 -30.75 2.05 -8.32
N GLY A 732 -31.31 0.93 -8.79
CA GLY A 732 -32.22 0.09 -7.99
C GLY A 732 -33.48 0.81 -7.47
N SER A 733 -34.14 0.23 -6.46
CA SER A 733 -35.42 0.74 -5.91
C SER A 733 -35.29 1.63 -4.66
N TYR A 734 -34.19 1.53 -3.88
CA TYR A 734 -34.03 2.25 -2.60
C TYR A 734 -32.56 2.53 -2.21
N ILE A 735 -31.82 3.35 -2.96
CA ILE A 735 -30.48 3.84 -2.52
C ILE A 735 -30.58 5.00 -1.50
N THR A 736 -31.77 5.31 -1.00
CA THR A 736 -32.02 6.49 -0.16
C THR A 736 -31.26 6.51 1.19
N SER A 737 -30.50 5.47 1.53
CA SER A 737 -29.61 5.46 2.71
C SER A 737 -28.14 5.05 2.45
N ASP A 738 -27.79 4.49 1.27
CA ASP A 738 -26.44 3.98 1.03
C ASP A 738 -25.68 4.81 -0.02
N THR A 739 -25.13 5.94 0.41
CA THR A 739 -24.27 6.79 -0.42
C THR A 739 -23.09 6.01 -1.03
N LYS A 740 -22.67 4.88 -0.42
CA LYS A 740 -21.57 4.05 -0.96
C LYS A 740 -21.96 3.39 -2.27
N ALA A 741 -23.21 2.96 -2.44
CA ALA A 741 -23.67 2.34 -3.68
C ALA A 741 -23.61 3.32 -4.87
N ILE A 742 -23.95 4.59 -4.67
CA ILE A 742 -23.86 5.63 -5.72
C ILE A 742 -22.40 5.95 -6.05
N ILE A 743 -21.52 5.97 -5.04
CA ILE A 743 -20.08 6.16 -5.26
C ILE A 743 -19.51 4.97 -6.04
N GLU A 744 -19.87 3.74 -5.69
CA GLU A 744 -19.47 2.52 -6.40
C GLU A 744 -19.97 2.56 -7.85
N LEU A 745 -21.22 2.96 -8.10
CA LEU A 745 -21.75 3.13 -9.45
C LEU A 745 -20.95 4.18 -10.25
N SER A 746 -20.66 5.33 -9.64
CA SER A 746 -19.84 6.38 -10.25
C SER A 746 -18.43 5.87 -10.57
N TYR A 747 -17.89 5.00 -9.72
CA TYR A 747 -16.61 4.34 -9.91
C TYR A 747 -16.63 3.29 -11.02
N GLN A 748 -17.70 2.52 -11.16
CA GLN A 748 -17.86 1.53 -12.22
C GLN A 748 -17.92 2.19 -13.60
N HIS A 749 -18.59 3.35 -13.71
CA HIS A 749 -18.65 4.15 -14.94
C HIS A 749 -17.39 4.99 -15.24
N LEU A 750 -16.34 4.93 -14.40
CA LEU A 750 -15.06 5.54 -14.72
C LEU A 750 -14.32 4.73 -15.79
N PRO A 751 -13.75 5.38 -16.81
CA PRO A 751 -12.78 4.75 -17.70
C PRO A 751 -11.65 4.09 -16.93
N TYR A 752 -11.18 2.92 -17.41
CA TYR A 752 -10.13 2.13 -16.75
C TYR A 752 -8.90 2.96 -16.36
N TYR A 753 -8.43 3.85 -17.25
CA TYR A 753 -7.25 4.69 -17.00
C TYR A 753 -7.42 5.74 -15.88
N LEU A 754 -8.66 6.13 -15.54
CA LEU A 754 -8.94 7.07 -14.45
C LEU A 754 -9.10 6.39 -13.10
N LYS A 755 -9.45 5.10 -13.07
CA LYS A 755 -9.59 4.32 -11.83
C LYS A 755 -8.35 4.37 -10.94
N PRO A 756 -7.11 4.10 -11.41
CA PRO A 756 -5.92 4.21 -10.56
C PRO A 756 -5.67 5.64 -10.08
N CYS A 757 -5.94 6.65 -10.94
CA CYS A 757 -5.78 8.07 -10.57
C CYS A 757 -6.76 8.47 -9.44
N PHE A 758 -8.00 7.97 -9.49
CA PHE A 758 -9.01 8.22 -8.47
C PHE A 758 -8.69 7.49 -7.15
N LEU A 759 -8.34 6.21 -7.20
CA LEU A 759 -7.93 5.46 -6.00
C LEU A 759 -6.69 6.04 -5.33
N TYR A 760 -5.79 6.66 -6.11
CA TYR A 760 -4.58 7.31 -5.58
C TYR A 760 -4.85 8.47 -4.63
N PHE A 761 -6.05 9.07 -4.68
CA PHE A 761 -6.44 10.06 -3.66
C PHE A 761 -6.46 9.47 -2.25
N GLY A 762 -6.65 8.15 -2.11
CA GLY A 762 -6.51 7.40 -0.87
C GLY A 762 -5.12 7.47 -0.23
N THR A 763 -4.08 8.01 -0.90
CA THR A 763 -2.75 8.29 -0.32
C THR A 763 -2.69 9.58 0.51
N PHE A 764 -3.72 10.42 0.43
CA PHE A 764 -3.78 11.73 1.07
C PHE A 764 -4.60 11.68 2.36
N LEU A 765 -4.28 12.58 3.27
CA LEU A 765 -5.04 12.77 4.51
C LEU A 765 -6.33 13.55 4.20
N GLU A 766 -7.37 13.30 4.99
CA GLU A 766 -8.65 14.00 4.92
C GLU A 766 -8.49 15.52 4.98
N ASP A 767 -9.36 16.22 4.24
CA ASP A 767 -9.51 17.68 4.16
C ASP A 767 -8.30 18.51 3.70
N LYS A 768 -7.18 17.86 3.39
CA LYS A 768 -6.00 18.55 2.87
C LYS A 768 -6.21 18.98 1.43
N GLU A 769 -5.94 20.25 1.15
CA GLU A 769 -5.80 20.71 -0.22
C GLU A 769 -4.58 20.03 -0.87
N ILE A 770 -4.81 19.41 -2.02
CA ILE A 770 -3.79 18.70 -2.78
C ILE A 770 -3.30 19.62 -3.89
N ASN A 771 -2.00 19.87 -3.94
CA ASN A 771 -1.40 20.63 -5.02
C ASN A 771 -1.46 19.82 -6.33
N VAL A 772 -2.08 20.38 -7.37
CA VAL A 772 -2.30 19.68 -8.65
C VAL A 772 -0.99 19.31 -9.33
N SER A 773 -0.01 20.21 -9.32
CA SER A 773 1.30 19.94 -9.92
C SER A 773 2.02 18.79 -9.19
N LYS A 774 1.92 18.70 -7.87
CA LYS A 774 2.46 17.55 -7.13
C LYS A 774 1.72 16.26 -7.49
N LEU A 775 0.39 16.31 -7.54
CA LEU A 775 -0.44 15.14 -7.85
C LEU A 775 -0.14 14.58 -9.25
N THR A 776 -0.02 15.44 -10.26
CA THR A 776 0.25 15.00 -11.63
C THR A 776 1.63 14.35 -11.75
N TRP A 777 2.66 14.88 -11.09
CA TRP A 777 3.98 14.24 -11.07
C TRP A 777 4.01 12.91 -10.31
N LEU A 778 3.20 12.77 -9.25
CA LEU A 778 3.02 11.47 -8.60
C LEU A 778 2.38 10.46 -9.56
N TRP A 779 1.29 10.81 -10.24
CA TRP A 779 0.66 9.93 -11.24
C TRP A 779 1.60 9.55 -12.40
N ILE A 780 2.44 10.49 -12.83
CA ILE A 780 3.47 10.24 -13.85
C ILE A 780 4.50 9.24 -13.33
N GLY A 781 5.03 9.45 -12.12
CA GLY A 781 6.01 8.56 -11.47
C GLY A 781 5.47 7.14 -11.22
N GLU A 782 4.18 7.02 -10.88
CA GLU A 782 3.48 5.74 -10.73
C GLU A 782 3.22 5.02 -12.07
N GLY A 783 3.37 5.71 -13.21
CA GLY A 783 3.08 5.13 -14.54
C GLY A 783 1.59 5.06 -14.88
N PHE A 784 0.75 5.91 -14.27
CA PHE A 784 -0.69 5.97 -14.63
C PHE A 784 -0.95 6.67 -15.95
N VAL A 785 0.00 7.48 -16.41
CA VAL A 785 -0.14 8.34 -17.59
C VAL A 785 0.62 7.72 -18.77
N ASN A 786 -0.08 7.48 -19.88
CA ASN A 786 0.54 7.02 -21.12
C ASN A 786 1.29 8.14 -21.84
N ASP A 787 2.44 7.78 -22.43
CA ASP A 787 3.16 8.68 -23.32
C ASP A 787 2.49 8.68 -24.69
N LEU A 788 1.82 9.79 -25.03
CA LEU A 788 1.21 10.00 -26.33
C LEU A 788 2.09 10.95 -27.15
N GLU A 789 2.50 10.50 -28.34
CA GLU A 789 3.40 11.25 -29.21
C GLU A 789 2.90 12.69 -29.43
N GLY A 790 3.76 13.67 -29.16
CA GLY A 790 3.51 15.09 -29.36
C GLY A 790 2.76 15.82 -28.24
N LYS A 791 2.41 15.17 -27.11
CA LYS A 791 1.80 15.81 -25.93
C LYS A 791 2.70 15.67 -24.71
N SER A 792 2.70 16.66 -23.80
CA SER A 792 3.43 16.53 -22.53
C SER A 792 2.66 15.64 -21.56
N LEU A 793 3.39 14.83 -20.78
CA LEU A 793 2.79 13.97 -19.75
C LEU A 793 2.01 14.78 -18.71
N GLN A 794 2.48 15.99 -18.39
CA GLN A 794 1.80 16.88 -17.45
C GLN A 794 0.45 17.38 -18.00
N ASP A 795 0.35 17.66 -19.31
CA ASP A 795 -0.93 18.06 -19.93
C ASP A 795 -1.92 16.90 -19.94
N ILE A 796 -1.46 15.67 -20.23
CA ILE A 796 -2.30 14.47 -20.20
C ILE A 796 -2.81 14.23 -18.77
N ALA A 797 -1.92 14.29 -17.77
CA ALA A 797 -2.27 14.14 -16.37
C ALA A 797 -3.27 15.22 -15.88
N ASN A 798 -3.09 16.48 -16.31
CA ASN A 798 -4.05 17.55 -16.05
C ASN A 798 -5.40 17.26 -16.71
N GLY A 799 -5.41 16.73 -17.95
CA GLY A 799 -6.64 16.29 -18.62
C GLY A 799 -7.37 15.17 -17.87
N TYR A 800 -6.63 14.24 -17.25
CA TYR A 800 -7.21 13.19 -16.40
C TYR A 800 -7.88 13.80 -15.16
N LEU A 801 -7.20 14.74 -14.49
CA LEU A 801 -7.77 15.45 -13.35
C LEU A 801 -9.02 16.26 -13.74
N GLU A 802 -8.98 16.97 -14.87
CA GLU A 802 -10.14 17.71 -15.37
C GLU A 802 -11.32 16.78 -15.67
N ASN A 803 -11.07 15.55 -16.14
CA ASN A 803 -12.12 14.55 -16.35
C ASN A 803 -12.76 14.11 -15.02
N LEU A 804 -11.95 13.85 -13.99
CA LEU A 804 -12.43 13.53 -12.65
C LEU A 804 -13.24 14.68 -12.03
N ILE A 805 -12.81 15.94 -12.23
CA ILE A 805 -13.53 17.13 -11.79
C ILE A 805 -14.87 17.25 -12.53
N ARG A 806 -14.89 17.06 -13.85
CA ARG A 806 -16.12 17.10 -14.66
C ARG A 806 -17.11 15.98 -14.33
N ARG A 807 -16.66 14.90 -13.68
CA ARG A 807 -17.49 13.81 -13.16
C ARG A 807 -17.88 14.01 -11.69
N ASN A 808 -17.57 15.18 -11.12
CA ASN A 808 -17.87 15.57 -9.75
C ASN A 808 -17.28 14.65 -8.66
N LEU A 809 -16.25 13.88 -9.00
CA LEU A 809 -15.51 13.03 -8.06
C LEU A 809 -14.40 13.79 -7.31
N VAL A 810 -13.97 14.93 -7.88
CA VAL A 810 -12.90 15.78 -7.34
C VAL A 810 -13.36 17.23 -7.38
N MET A 811 -13.19 17.94 -6.26
CA MET A 811 -13.53 19.35 -6.12
C MET A 811 -12.33 20.25 -6.46
N ASN A 812 -12.62 21.37 -7.11
CA ASN A 812 -11.64 22.42 -7.33
C ASN A 812 -11.54 23.31 -6.09
N ALA A 813 -10.42 23.25 -5.37
CA ALA A 813 -10.21 24.03 -4.16
C ALA A 813 -9.66 25.43 -4.46
N LYS A 814 -8.70 25.53 -5.40
CA LYS A 814 -8.07 26.80 -5.78
C LYS A 814 -7.78 26.83 -7.26
N ARG A 815 -8.14 27.93 -7.92
CA ARG A 815 -7.67 28.26 -9.27
C ARG A 815 -6.42 29.13 -9.22
N SER A 816 -5.50 28.87 -10.15
CA SER A 816 -4.39 29.79 -10.41
C SER A 816 -4.87 31.04 -11.14
N SER A 817 -3.98 32.03 -11.21
CA SER A 817 -4.22 33.29 -11.94
C SER A 817 -4.51 33.10 -13.42
N ASP A 818 -4.12 31.97 -14.00
CA ASP A 818 -4.38 31.57 -15.39
C ASP A 818 -5.70 30.81 -15.56
N GLY A 819 -6.53 30.73 -14.52
CA GLY A 819 -7.82 30.03 -14.54
C GLY A 819 -7.71 28.51 -14.43
N LYS A 820 -6.50 27.93 -14.51
CA LYS A 820 -6.27 26.48 -14.32
C LYS A 820 -6.45 26.08 -12.85
N VAL A 821 -6.64 24.79 -12.61
CA VAL A 821 -6.77 24.24 -11.24
C VAL A 821 -5.37 24.18 -10.62
N LYS A 822 -5.19 24.87 -9.49
CA LYS A 822 -3.93 24.91 -8.73
C LYS A 822 -3.94 23.92 -7.57
N ALA A 823 -5.09 23.79 -6.90
CA ALA A 823 -5.29 22.81 -5.84
C ALA A 823 -6.67 22.17 -5.96
N CYS A 824 -6.75 20.88 -5.65
CA CYS A 824 -7.98 20.11 -5.60
C CYS A 824 -8.22 19.52 -4.22
N ARG A 825 -9.44 19.05 -3.97
CA ARG A 825 -9.88 18.35 -2.76
C ARG A 825 -10.83 17.22 -3.16
N VAL A 826 -10.86 16.14 -2.38
CA VAL A 826 -11.85 15.07 -2.52
C VAL A 826 -12.77 15.11 -1.31
N HIS A 827 -14.07 14.88 -1.51
CA HIS A 827 -15.04 14.83 -0.42
C HIS A 827 -14.77 13.59 0.45
N ASP A 828 -14.93 13.67 1.77
CA ASP A 828 -14.49 12.60 2.69
C ASP A 828 -15.09 11.24 2.39
N LEU A 829 -16.40 11.18 2.10
CA LEU A 829 -17.06 9.94 1.69
C LEU A 829 -16.42 9.29 0.45
N LEU A 830 -15.97 10.10 -0.53
CA LEU A 830 -15.26 9.61 -1.71
C LEU A 830 -13.84 9.19 -1.36
N LEU A 831 -13.18 9.90 -0.45
CA LEU A 831 -11.83 9.55 0.02
C LEU A 831 -11.84 8.23 0.82
N ASP A 832 -12.82 8.03 1.68
CA ASP A 832 -13.02 6.78 2.42
C ASP A 832 -13.35 5.62 1.50
N PHE A 833 -14.17 5.88 0.48
CA PHE A 833 -14.39 4.92 -0.60
C PHE A 833 -13.07 4.58 -1.30
N CYS A 834 -12.24 5.56 -1.68
CA CYS A 834 -10.94 5.31 -2.31
C CYS A 834 -10.02 4.47 -1.42
N LYS A 835 -9.95 4.75 -0.11
CA LYS A 835 -9.13 3.96 0.82
C LYS A 835 -9.61 2.51 0.89
N LYS A 836 -10.91 2.31 1.11
CA LYS A 836 -11.50 0.97 1.23
C LYS A 836 -11.38 0.18 -0.07
N LYS A 837 -11.72 0.80 -1.20
CA LYS A 837 -11.63 0.18 -2.53
C LYS A 837 -10.17 -0.12 -2.89
N ALA A 838 -9.24 0.74 -2.52
CA ALA A 838 -7.83 0.48 -2.76
C ALA A 838 -7.29 -0.71 -1.94
N GLU A 839 -7.80 -0.94 -0.73
CA GLU A 839 -7.49 -2.16 0.04
C GLU A 839 -8.12 -3.41 -0.60
N GLU A 840 -9.40 -3.35 -1.00
CA GLU A 840 -10.12 -4.43 -1.68
C GLU A 840 -9.47 -4.85 -3.01
N GLU A 841 -8.83 -3.91 -3.71
CA GLU A 841 -8.18 -4.11 -5.01
C GLU A 841 -6.65 -4.32 -4.91
N HIS A 842 -6.12 -4.52 -3.70
CA HIS A 842 -4.67 -4.65 -3.40
C HIS A 842 -3.80 -3.50 -3.94
N PHE A 843 -4.38 -2.31 -4.07
CA PHE A 843 -3.75 -1.13 -4.66
C PHE A 843 -2.91 -0.32 -3.65
N LEU A 844 -3.35 -0.23 -2.38
CA LEU A 844 -2.73 0.61 -1.34
C LEU A 844 -3.00 0.10 0.09
N SER A 845 -2.00 0.19 0.97
CA SER A 845 -2.12 -0.04 2.42
C SER A 845 -1.91 1.21 3.26
N TRP A 846 -2.73 1.36 4.29
CA TRP A 846 -2.44 2.25 5.42
C TRP A 846 -1.81 1.46 6.57
N MET A 847 -0.62 1.91 7.01
CA MET A 847 0.10 1.33 8.13
C MET A 847 -0.07 2.22 9.37
N LYS A 848 -0.63 1.63 10.44
CA LYS A 848 -0.91 2.25 11.74
C LYS A 848 -0.29 1.39 12.84
N CYS A 849 0.41 2.01 13.80
CA CYS A 849 1.05 1.29 14.89
C CYS A 849 -0.01 0.66 15.82
N ARG A 850 0.15 -0.62 16.20
CA ARG A 850 -0.66 -1.24 17.26
C ARG A 850 -0.23 -0.68 18.61
N ASP A 851 -1.20 -0.35 19.46
CA ASP A 851 -0.94 -0.20 20.88
C ASP A 851 -0.27 -1.48 21.41
N GLN A 852 0.76 -1.33 22.23
CA GLN A 852 1.62 -2.42 22.75
C GLN A 852 0.88 -3.49 23.59
N ASN A 853 -0.43 -3.39 23.73
CA ASN A 853 -1.25 -4.26 24.58
C ASN A 853 -1.88 -5.46 23.82
N ASP A 854 -1.83 -5.50 22.49
CA ASP A 854 -2.45 -6.59 21.70
C ASP A 854 -1.40 -7.63 21.25
N LYS A 855 -0.88 -8.39 22.22
CA LYS A 855 0.18 -9.41 22.03
C LYS A 855 -0.30 -10.75 21.48
N SER A 856 -1.58 -10.91 21.13
CA SER A 856 -2.19 -12.22 20.83
C SER A 856 -2.34 -12.57 19.33
N LEU A 857 -1.82 -11.76 18.40
CA LEU A 857 -1.81 -12.10 16.97
C LEU A 857 -0.44 -11.78 16.33
N SER A 858 0.57 -12.58 16.67
CA SER A 858 1.94 -12.48 16.13
C SER A 858 2.13 -13.40 14.92
N GLY A 859 2.57 -12.83 13.78
CA GLY A 859 3.17 -13.55 12.65
C GLY A 859 2.35 -13.56 11.35
N ILE A 860 1.08 -13.99 11.41
CA ILE A 860 0.33 -14.36 10.18
C ILE A 860 -0.41 -13.15 9.55
N SER A 861 -0.87 -12.19 10.36
CA SER A 861 -1.58 -11.00 9.83
C SER A 861 -0.67 -9.97 9.17
N SER A 862 0.62 -9.94 9.52
CA SER A 862 1.63 -9.07 8.90
C SER A 862 1.92 -9.51 7.47
N GLN A 863 2.07 -10.82 7.21
CA GLN A 863 2.26 -11.36 5.86
C GLN A 863 1.05 -11.09 4.93
N LYS A 864 -0.18 -11.11 5.44
CA LYS A 864 -1.41 -10.82 4.66
C LYS A 864 -1.49 -9.40 4.09
N LYS A 865 -0.78 -8.42 4.67
CA LYS A 865 -0.75 -7.03 4.15
C LYS A 865 0.35 -6.81 3.08
N LEU A 866 1.26 -7.76 2.90
CA LEU A 866 2.51 -7.56 2.17
C LEU A 866 2.44 -7.80 0.65
N GLY A 867 1.29 -8.22 0.12
CA GLY A 867 1.02 -8.22 -1.32
C GLY A 867 0.74 -6.83 -1.91
N GLN A 868 0.67 -5.78 -1.07
CA GLN A 868 0.24 -4.46 -1.51
C GLN A 868 1.42 -3.60 -2.00
N ARG A 869 1.28 -3.05 -3.21
CA ARG A 869 2.38 -2.31 -3.89
C ARG A 869 2.65 -0.91 -3.38
N ARG A 870 1.71 -0.30 -2.66
CA ARG A 870 1.84 1.09 -2.18
C ARG A 870 1.60 1.16 -0.69
N LEU A 871 2.54 1.76 0.02
CA LEU A 871 2.51 1.89 1.47
C LEU A 871 2.41 3.35 1.89
N VAL A 872 1.49 3.63 2.79
CA VAL A 872 1.34 4.94 3.44
C VAL A 872 1.60 4.79 4.93
N PHE A 873 2.65 5.46 5.40
CA PHE A 873 3.05 5.49 6.81
C PHE A 873 2.59 6.80 7.45
N ILE A 874 1.94 6.69 8.62
CA ILE A 874 1.41 7.82 9.40
C ILE A 874 2.10 7.94 10.76
N GLU A 875 2.56 6.81 11.31
CA GLU A 875 3.29 6.71 12.58
C GLU A 875 4.54 5.83 12.42
N GLU A 876 5.44 5.89 13.40
CA GLU A 876 6.74 5.19 13.36
C GLU A 876 6.58 3.66 13.52
N GLU A 877 7.21 2.89 12.62
CA GLU A 877 7.20 1.42 12.63
C GLU A 877 8.61 0.83 12.52
N ASN A 878 8.79 -0.39 13.03
CA ASN A 878 10.06 -1.11 12.96
C ASN A 878 10.22 -1.85 11.62
N LEU A 879 10.83 -1.19 10.64
CA LEU A 879 11.03 -1.70 9.27
C LEU A 879 11.89 -2.97 9.17
N VAL A 880 12.58 -3.38 10.26
CA VAL A 880 13.42 -4.60 10.28
C VAL A 880 12.58 -5.87 10.14
N GLU A 881 11.36 -5.88 10.68
CA GLU A 881 10.43 -7.03 10.56
C GLU A 881 9.96 -7.27 9.10
N TRP A 882 10.28 -6.36 8.17
CA TRP A 882 9.68 -6.30 6.83
C TRP A 882 10.63 -6.75 5.73
N SER A 883 11.90 -6.98 6.08
CA SER A 883 13.01 -7.30 5.17
C SER A 883 12.76 -8.45 4.18
N SER A 884 11.93 -9.43 4.55
CA SER A 884 11.57 -10.58 3.71
C SER A 884 10.48 -10.29 2.67
N SER A 885 9.76 -9.17 2.79
CA SER A 885 8.49 -8.93 2.09
C SER A 885 8.40 -7.58 1.37
N CYS A 886 9.42 -6.72 1.48
CA CYS A 886 9.50 -5.39 0.82
C CYS A 886 9.63 -5.40 -0.72
N CYS A 887 9.67 -6.58 -1.32
CA CYS A 887 10.05 -6.83 -2.72
C CYS A 887 8.94 -6.40 -3.70
N PHE A 888 7.70 -6.36 -3.20
CA PHE A 888 6.51 -6.06 -3.98
C PHE A 888 6.11 -4.58 -3.93
N VAL A 889 6.86 -3.75 -3.19
CA VAL A 889 6.46 -2.36 -2.93
C VAL A 889 7.12 -1.41 -3.91
N ASP A 890 6.29 -0.74 -4.70
CA ASP A 890 6.68 0.20 -5.75
C ASP A 890 6.57 1.67 -5.29
N SER A 891 5.78 1.95 -4.25
CA SER A 891 5.53 3.32 -3.78
C SER A 891 5.48 3.40 -2.26
N VAL A 892 6.20 4.38 -1.71
CA VAL A 892 6.22 4.64 -0.27
C VAL A 892 6.00 6.13 0.00
N HIS A 893 5.01 6.40 0.84
CA HIS A 893 4.66 7.74 1.29
C HIS A 893 4.75 7.85 2.81
N PHE A 894 5.57 8.80 3.29
CA PHE A 894 5.59 9.17 4.70
C PHE A 894 4.76 10.43 4.93
N ARG A 895 3.82 10.36 5.89
CA ARG A 895 2.92 11.46 6.24
C ARG A 895 3.02 11.71 7.74
N ARG A 896 3.59 12.87 8.13
CA ARG A 896 3.66 13.39 9.53
C ARG A 896 4.73 12.79 10.46
N ILE A 897 5.71 12.02 9.97
CA ILE A 897 6.75 11.41 10.81
C ILE A 897 8.13 12.05 10.58
N ASP A 898 8.82 12.41 11.66
CA ASP A 898 10.28 12.55 11.66
C ASP A 898 10.90 11.16 11.69
N VAL A 899 11.13 10.58 10.51
CA VAL A 899 11.72 9.25 10.38
C VAL A 899 13.20 9.32 10.74
N SER A 900 13.69 8.39 11.54
CA SER A 900 15.11 8.35 11.86
C SER A 900 15.95 8.07 10.61
N SER A 901 17.16 8.63 10.55
CA SER A 901 18.08 8.39 9.42
C SER A 901 18.40 6.90 9.21
N ARG A 902 18.39 6.10 10.29
CA ARG A 902 18.59 4.64 10.22
C ARG A 902 17.47 3.93 9.46
N GLN A 903 16.21 4.28 9.71
CA GLN A 903 15.06 3.72 8.99
C GLN A 903 15.09 4.11 7.51
N VAL A 904 15.46 5.35 7.19
CA VAL A 904 15.62 5.78 5.79
C VAL A 904 16.67 4.93 5.06
N SER A 905 17.82 4.66 5.70
CA SER A 905 18.84 3.77 5.12
C SER A 905 18.32 2.33 4.96
N GLN A 906 17.51 1.83 5.90
CA GLN A 906 16.87 0.52 5.77
C GLN A 906 15.90 0.48 4.58
N ILE A 907 15.14 1.54 4.33
CA ILE A 907 14.26 1.62 3.15
C ILE A 907 15.08 1.46 1.87
N PHE A 908 16.19 2.19 1.75
CA PHE A 908 17.04 2.14 0.56
C PHE A 908 17.65 0.75 0.35
N TYR A 909 17.87 0.00 1.42
CA TYR A 909 18.45 -1.33 1.38
C TYR A 909 17.42 -2.40 1.01
N TYR A 910 16.21 -2.35 1.60
CA TYR A 910 15.19 -3.39 1.43
C TYR A 910 14.28 -3.18 0.22
N PHE A 911 13.96 -1.94 -0.16
CA PHE A 911 12.95 -1.62 -1.17
C PHE A 911 13.56 -1.28 -2.54
N LYS A 912 14.24 -2.25 -3.17
CA LYS A 912 15.05 -1.99 -4.38
C LYS A 912 14.27 -1.54 -5.62
N PHE A 913 12.97 -1.82 -5.70
CA PHE A 913 12.11 -1.59 -6.88
C PHE A 913 11.21 -0.36 -6.76
N LEU A 914 11.45 0.51 -5.77
CA LEU A 914 10.66 1.72 -5.59
C LEU A 914 10.70 2.62 -6.82
N LYS A 915 9.51 2.96 -7.31
CA LYS A 915 9.22 3.95 -8.36
C LYS A 915 8.94 5.31 -7.74
N VAL A 916 8.26 5.34 -6.60
CA VAL A 916 7.88 6.58 -5.91
C VAL A 916 8.31 6.55 -4.45
N LEU A 917 9.13 7.52 -4.05
CA LEU A 917 9.52 7.73 -2.67
C LEU A 917 9.29 9.18 -2.27
N ASN A 918 8.27 9.40 -1.43
CA ASN A 918 7.87 10.72 -0.98
C ASN A 918 8.15 10.89 0.53
N LEU A 919 9.27 11.53 0.81
CA LEU A 919 9.82 11.91 2.12
C LEU A 919 9.81 13.43 2.31
N GLU A 920 8.93 14.19 1.63
CA GLU A 920 8.97 15.67 1.64
C GLU A 920 8.88 16.32 3.03
N SER A 921 8.36 15.58 4.03
CA SER A 921 8.26 16.03 5.42
C SER A 921 9.36 15.48 6.32
N THR A 922 10.36 14.79 5.76
CA THR A 922 11.37 14.02 6.49
C THR A 922 12.76 14.44 6.04
N VAL A 923 13.66 14.59 7.02
CA VAL A 923 15.06 14.96 6.78
C VAL A 923 15.88 13.71 6.49
N ILE A 924 16.58 13.70 5.35
CA ILE A 924 17.47 12.61 4.95
C ILE A 924 18.94 13.02 5.08
N ASN A 925 19.73 12.10 5.65
CA ASN A 925 21.17 12.26 5.84
C ASN A 925 21.98 11.51 4.77
N SER A 926 21.31 10.73 3.92
CA SER A 926 21.89 9.96 2.82
C SER A 926 20.92 9.89 1.64
N PHE A 927 21.43 9.80 0.42
CA PHE A 927 20.62 9.68 -0.80
C PHE A 927 20.37 8.21 -1.19
N PRO A 928 19.24 7.88 -1.83
CA PRO A 928 18.96 6.53 -2.33
C PRO A 928 19.76 6.26 -3.61
N THR A 929 20.96 5.69 -3.50
CA THR A 929 21.84 5.50 -4.66
C THR A 929 21.65 4.15 -5.36
N VAL A 930 20.88 3.26 -4.73
CA VAL A 930 20.65 1.86 -5.17
C VAL A 930 19.25 1.69 -5.79
N LEU A 931 18.36 2.68 -5.64
CA LEU A 931 16.96 2.63 -6.08
C LEU A 931 16.79 3.01 -7.54
N VAL A 932 17.31 2.20 -8.45
CA VAL A 932 17.49 2.58 -9.87
C VAL A 932 16.18 2.66 -10.67
N TYR A 933 15.09 2.18 -10.10
CA TYR A 933 13.73 2.22 -10.62
C TYR A 933 12.99 3.50 -10.24
N LEU A 934 13.59 4.32 -9.37
CA LEU A 934 12.95 5.49 -8.79
C LEU A 934 12.70 6.53 -9.87
N ARG A 935 11.42 6.87 -10.06
CA ARG A 935 10.94 7.90 -10.98
C ARG A 935 10.59 9.19 -10.25
N TYR A 936 10.15 9.09 -8.99
CA TYR A 936 9.81 10.23 -8.16
C TYR A 936 10.55 10.18 -6.83
N PHE A 937 11.34 11.21 -6.54
CA PHE A 937 11.98 11.39 -5.24
C PHE A 937 11.72 12.79 -4.69
N ALA A 938 11.16 12.85 -3.48
CA ALA A 938 10.99 14.11 -2.74
C ALA A 938 11.49 13.94 -1.31
N ALA A 939 12.35 14.83 -0.82
CA ALA A 939 12.84 14.79 0.56
C ALA A 939 13.29 16.15 1.09
N GLN A 940 13.38 16.29 2.42
CA GLN A 940 14.20 17.34 3.02
C GLN A 940 15.61 16.82 3.28
N THR A 941 16.62 17.69 3.28
CA THR A 941 17.99 17.28 3.58
C THR A 941 18.72 18.30 4.43
N ASP A 942 19.59 17.82 5.32
CA ASP A 942 20.53 18.59 6.13
C ASP A 942 21.94 18.63 5.52
N GLN A 943 22.15 17.91 4.42
CA GLN A 943 23.43 17.82 3.74
C GLN A 943 23.70 19.10 2.94
N ASP A 944 24.91 19.64 3.09
CA ASP A 944 25.37 20.79 2.31
C ASP A 944 25.66 20.44 0.85
N SER A 945 25.68 19.17 0.45
CA SER A 945 25.92 18.77 -0.93
C SER A 945 25.16 17.54 -1.40
N ILE A 946 24.66 17.59 -2.64
CA ILE A 946 24.16 16.40 -3.34
C ILE A 946 25.34 15.47 -3.62
N THR A 947 25.26 14.17 -3.30
CA THR A 947 26.33 13.23 -3.68
C THR A 947 26.32 12.94 -5.18
N SER A 948 27.50 12.71 -5.80
CA SER A 948 27.65 12.25 -7.20
C SER A 948 26.91 10.95 -7.53
N LEU A 949 26.39 10.27 -6.51
CA LEU A 949 25.71 8.99 -6.57
C LEU A 949 24.21 9.08 -6.96
N ILE A 950 23.59 10.27 -6.97
CA ILE A 950 22.25 10.46 -7.59
C ILE A 950 22.28 10.05 -9.07
N ALA A 951 23.46 10.15 -9.69
CA ALA A 951 23.69 9.79 -11.07
C ALA A 951 23.49 8.27 -11.37
N ASN A 952 23.18 7.43 -10.37
CA ASN A 952 22.75 6.06 -10.62
C ASN A 952 21.22 5.93 -10.84
N LEU A 953 20.45 7.01 -10.64
CA LEU A 953 18.99 7.09 -10.73
C LEU A 953 18.53 7.53 -12.13
N TRP A 954 18.85 6.74 -13.15
CA TRP A 954 18.58 7.06 -14.56
C TRP A 954 17.08 7.11 -14.94
N ASN A 955 16.23 6.42 -14.19
CA ASN A 955 14.77 6.47 -14.32
C ASN A 955 14.13 7.69 -13.66
N LEU A 956 14.91 8.53 -12.96
CA LEU A 956 14.35 9.62 -12.19
C LEU A 956 13.75 10.69 -13.11
N GLU A 957 12.44 10.89 -12.99
CA GLU A 957 11.67 11.88 -13.73
C GLU A 957 11.41 13.14 -12.90
N THR A 958 11.29 13.00 -11.58
CA THR A 958 11.03 14.09 -10.64
C THR A 958 11.97 14.05 -9.46
N LEU A 959 12.69 15.16 -9.24
CA LEU A 959 13.55 15.37 -8.07
C LEU A 959 13.14 16.66 -7.34
N ILE A 960 12.72 16.51 -6.08
CA ILE A 960 12.35 17.63 -5.19
C ILE A 960 13.19 17.55 -3.92
N LEU A 961 14.10 18.49 -3.73
CA LEU A 961 14.93 18.57 -2.53
C LEU A 961 14.75 19.91 -1.84
N LYS A 962 14.47 19.85 -0.53
CA LYS A 962 14.28 21.02 0.34
C LYS A 962 15.33 21.03 1.46
N PRO A 963 16.21 22.02 1.54
CA PRO A 963 17.15 22.10 2.65
C PRO A 963 16.42 22.42 3.98
N THR A 964 16.88 21.82 5.08
CA THR A 964 16.32 22.06 6.45
C THR A 964 16.93 23.27 7.13
N LYS A 965 18.23 23.49 6.93
CA LYS A 965 19.01 24.64 7.39
C LYS A 965 20.07 24.95 6.32
N GLY A 966 20.32 26.23 6.05
CA GLY A 966 21.23 26.61 4.98
C GLY A 966 20.69 26.27 3.59
N GLU A 967 21.59 26.04 2.64
CA GLU A 967 21.33 25.95 1.21
C GLU A 967 22.24 24.87 0.59
N LEU A 968 21.84 24.26 -0.54
CA LEU A 968 22.59 23.13 -1.13
C LEU A 968 23.74 23.61 -2.02
N LYS A 969 24.92 22.99 -1.91
CA LYS A 969 26.00 23.07 -2.90
C LYS A 969 25.91 21.88 -3.85
N LEU A 970 25.99 22.12 -5.15
CA LEU A 970 26.22 21.02 -6.09
C LEU A 970 27.63 20.45 -5.84
N PRO A 971 27.82 19.12 -5.84
CA PRO A 971 29.14 18.55 -5.64
C PRO A 971 30.04 19.00 -6.79
N VAL A 972 31.24 19.45 -6.45
CA VAL A 972 32.27 19.90 -7.41
C VAL A 972 32.57 18.82 -8.46
N THR A 973 32.33 17.55 -8.14
CA THR A 973 32.43 16.41 -9.04
C THR A 973 31.33 16.36 -10.11
N ILE A 974 30.06 16.69 -9.81
CA ILE A 974 29.02 16.86 -10.84
C ILE A 974 29.33 18.08 -11.71
N MET A 975 29.89 19.14 -11.11
CA MET A 975 30.32 20.34 -11.84
C MET A 975 31.57 20.12 -12.70
N LYS A 976 32.25 18.97 -12.57
CA LYS A 976 33.39 18.54 -13.38
C LYS A 976 33.09 17.29 -14.21
N MET A 977 31.87 16.76 -14.12
CA MET A 977 31.46 15.61 -14.92
C MET A 977 31.25 16.07 -16.35
N ASP A 978 31.73 15.27 -17.29
CA ASP A 978 31.46 15.46 -18.71
C ASP A 978 29.94 15.57 -18.92
N VAL A 979 29.55 16.48 -19.81
CA VAL A 979 28.16 16.70 -20.22
C VAL A 979 27.50 15.37 -20.63
N GLU A 980 28.24 14.50 -21.32
CA GLU A 980 27.79 13.17 -21.72
C GLU A 980 27.48 12.26 -20.51
N LEU A 981 28.21 12.38 -19.41
CA LEU A 981 28.02 11.55 -18.21
C LEU A 981 26.81 11.98 -17.39
N VAL A 982 26.41 13.26 -17.38
CA VAL A 982 25.17 13.72 -16.72
C VAL A 982 23.94 13.30 -17.53
N VAL A 983 24.02 13.41 -18.86
CA VAL A 983 22.96 12.93 -19.78
C VAL A 983 22.79 11.42 -19.72
N GLN A 984 23.88 10.65 -19.67
CA GLN A 984 23.83 9.20 -19.51
C GLN A 984 23.19 8.77 -18.18
N LYS A 985 23.32 9.60 -17.13
CA LYS A 985 23.02 9.18 -15.76
C LYS A 985 21.65 9.60 -15.23
N THR A 986 21.04 10.66 -15.78
CA THR A 986 19.64 11.04 -15.50
C THR A 986 18.94 11.52 -16.77
N PRO A 987 18.83 10.69 -17.83
CA PRO A 987 18.28 11.12 -19.12
C PRO A 987 16.80 11.51 -19.03
N ASN A 988 16.04 10.89 -18.12
CA ASN A 988 14.58 11.01 -18.09
C ASN A 988 14.06 12.14 -17.19
N LEU A 989 14.92 13.02 -16.66
CA LEU A 989 14.52 14.04 -15.69
C LEU A 989 13.65 15.11 -16.35
N ARG A 990 12.40 15.26 -15.87
CA ARG A 990 11.39 16.19 -16.39
C ARG A 990 11.05 17.32 -15.42
N GLU A 991 11.14 17.08 -14.11
CA GLU A 991 10.97 18.10 -13.08
C GLU A 991 12.15 18.13 -12.11
N LEU A 992 12.73 19.31 -11.95
CA LEU A 992 13.76 19.59 -10.95
C LEU A 992 13.36 20.80 -10.08
N ARG A 993 13.29 20.58 -8.78
CA ARG A 993 13.07 21.65 -7.79
C ARG A 993 14.12 21.60 -6.70
N CYS A 994 14.95 22.64 -6.60
CA CYS A 994 16.06 22.70 -5.66
C CYS A 994 16.35 24.15 -5.21
N SER A 995 16.99 24.28 -4.05
CA SER A 995 17.50 25.55 -3.52
C SER A 995 19.04 25.48 -3.41
N PHE A 996 19.77 26.36 -4.08
CA PHE A 996 21.23 26.32 -4.20
C PHE A 996 21.94 27.54 -3.57
N VAL A 997 23.14 27.31 -3.02
CA VAL A 997 24.07 28.36 -2.57
C VAL A 997 24.77 29.02 -3.76
N ASP A 998 25.27 28.20 -4.68
CA ASP A 998 26.06 28.59 -5.86
C ASP A 998 25.64 27.72 -7.06
N PHE A 999 25.46 28.35 -8.21
CA PHE A 999 24.90 27.76 -9.42
C PHE A 999 25.83 28.02 -10.61
N ARG A 1000 26.66 27.04 -10.98
CA ARG A 1000 27.44 27.08 -12.23
C ARG A 1000 26.72 26.36 -13.36
N GLN A 1001 26.79 26.96 -14.55
CA GLN A 1001 25.82 26.86 -15.64
C GLN A 1001 26.06 25.70 -16.61
N GLU A 1002 27.18 24.99 -16.49
CA GLU A 1002 27.70 24.11 -17.56
C GLU A 1002 26.92 22.79 -17.74
N CYS A 1003 26.07 22.37 -16.79
CA CYS A 1003 25.41 21.06 -16.82
C CYS A 1003 23.91 21.05 -17.19
N LEU A 1004 23.21 22.20 -17.17
CA LEU A 1004 21.77 22.27 -17.45
C LEU A 1004 21.37 22.03 -18.92
N PRO A 1005 22.09 22.53 -19.94
CA PRO A 1005 21.65 22.46 -21.34
C PRO A 1005 21.44 21.03 -21.86
N CYS A 1006 22.00 20.05 -21.16
CA CYS A 1006 22.09 18.67 -21.55
C CYS A 1006 20.85 17.86 -21.13
N LEU A 1007 20.02 18.40 -20.24
CA LEU A 1007 18.78 17.75 -19.77
C LEU A 1007 17.66 17.92 -20.82
N ASN A 1008 17.70 17.10 -21.86
CA ASN A 1008 16.87 17.24 -23.06
C ASN A 1008 15.36 17.05 -22.79
N PHE A 1009 14.97 16.43 -21.69
CA PHE A 1009 13.56 16.19 -21.34
C PHE A 1009 13.03 17.09 -20.23
N LEU A 1010 13.81 18.07 -19.75
CA LEU A 1010 13.42 18.90 -18.62
C LEU A 1010 12.30 19.89 -19.00
N GLU A 1011 11.11 19.67 -18.45
CA GLU A 1011 9.92 20.48 -18.73
C GLU A 1011 9.67 21.54 -17.65
N THR A 1012 10.01 21.25 -16.39
CA THR A 1012 9.82 22.14 -15.24
C THR A 1012 11.10 22.31 -14.44
N LEU A 1013 11.50 23.57 -14.22
CA LEU A 1013 12.66 23.93 -13.43
C LEU A 1013 12.28 25.00 -12.39
N GLU A 1014 12.49 24.70 -11.11
CA GLU A 1014 12.35 25.65 -10.01
C GLU A 1014 13.66 25.74 -9.25
N ILE A 1015 14.31 26.90 -9.34
CA ILE A 1015 15.58 27.18 -8.68
C ILE A 1015 15.42 28.37 -7.73
N HIS A 1016 15.90 28.20 -6.51
CA HIS A 1016 16.03 29.27 -5.52
C HIS A 1016 17.51 29.48 -5.19
N LEU A 1017 18.05 30.67 -5.41
CA LEU A 1017 19.43 31.01 -5.02
C LEU A 1017 19.50 31.65 -3.64
N ALA A 1018 20.69 31.62 -3.04
CA ALA A 1018 21.00 32.40 -1.85
C ALA A 1018 20.82 33.91 -2.09
N ALA A 1019 20.29 34.63 -1.11
CA ALA A 1019 20.21 36.09 -1.16
C ALA A 1019 21.59 36.76 -1.30
N ASP A 1020 22.66 36.07 -0.87
CA ASP A 1020 24.04 36.56 -0.86
C ASP A 1020 24.89 36.01 -2.03
N SER A 1021 24.28 35.25 -2.96
CA SER A 1021 25.02 34.63 -4.07
C SER A 1021 25.45 35.65 -5.13
N THR A 1022 26.75 35.68 -5.43
CA THR A 1022 27.37 36.57 -6.42
C THR A 1022 27.64 35.82 -7.73
N ILE A 1023 26.58 35.42 -8.44
CA ILE A 1023 26.75 34.71 -9.72
C ILE A 1023 26.68 35.73 -10.86
N SER A 1024 27.80 35.85 -11.58
CA SER A 1024 27.98 36.71 -12.76
C SER A 1024 28.34 35.81 -13.93
N GLY A 1025 27.35 35.33 -14.70
CA GLY A 1025 27.56 34.52 -15.90
C GLY A 1025 26.25 34.24 -16.66
N PRO A 1026 26.29 33.94 -17.98
CA PRO A 1026 25.10 33.68 -18.80
C PRO A 1026 24.37 32.37 -18.48
N TYR A 1027 23.16 32.45 -17.91
CA TYR A 1027 22.32 31.27 -17.70
C TYR A 1027 21.89 30.63 -19.02
N ILE A 1028 22.24 29.36 -19.25
CA ILE A 1028 21.76 28.57 -20.39
C ILE A 1028 20.77 27.54 -19.87
N PHE A 1029 19.57 27.54 -20.45
CA PHE A 1029 18.45 26.70 -20.06
C PHE A 1029 18.10 25.72 -21.19
N PRO A 1030 17.66 24.48 -20.88
CA PRO A 1030 17.19 23.54 -21.89
C PRO A 1030 16.04 24.11 -22.73
N ALA A 1031 16.08 23.89 -24.05
CA ALA A 1031 15.06 24.39 -24.99
C ALA A 1031 13.67 23.76 -24.80
N THR A 1032 13.61 22.61 -24.10
CA THR A 1032 12.37 21.88 -23.80
C THR A 1032 11.62 22.43 -22.59
N LEU A 1033 12.19 23.38 -21.84
CA LEU A 1033 11.55 23.96 -20.67
C LEU A 1033 10.25 24.69 -21.00
N ARG A 1034 9.20 24.31 -20.26
CA ARG A 1034 7.85 24.88 -20.35
C ARG A 1034 7.53 25.76 -19.14
N ASN A 1035 8.02 25.37 -17.97
CA ASN A 1035 7.81 26.08 -16.70
C ASN A 1035 9.15 26.45 -16.06
N LEU A 1036 9.40 27.75 -15.90
CA LEU A 1036 10.60 28.25 -15.25
C LEU A 1036 10.25 29.11 -14.05
N THR A 1037 10.73 28.72 -12.87
CA THR A 1037 10.68 29.53 -11.65
C THR A 1037 12.08 29.86 -11.19
N LEU A 1038 12.40 31.15 -11.10
CA LEU A 1038 13.67 31.66 -10.62
C LEU A 1038 13.43 32.51 -9.39
N SER A 1039 14.16 32.24 -8.31
CA SER A 1039 14.14 33.06 -7.10
C SER A 1039 15.53 33.55 -6.72
N ASN A 1040 15.65 34.84 -6.37
CA ASN A 1040 16.90 35.50 -5.97
C ASN A 1040 17.99 35.52 -7.06
N PHE A 1041 17.61 35.70 -8.33
CA PHE A 1041 18.56 35.83 -9.44
C PHE A 1041 18.85 37.29 -9.81
N PHE A 1042 20.05 37.56 -10.33
CA PHE A 1042 20.38 38.78 -11.07
C PHE A 1042 20.17 38.55 -12.57
N LEU A 1043 19.26 39.31 -13.19
CA LEU A 1043 19.00 39.31 -14.63
C LEU A 1043 19.55 40.60 -15.25
N GLY A 1044 20.74 40.52 -15.87
CA GLY A 1044 21.27 41.59 -16.73
C GLY A 1044 20.96 41.36 -18.21
N SER A 1045 21.36 42.32 -19.06
CA SER A 1045 21.00 42.38 -20.49
C SER A 1045 21.44 41.17 -21.34
N CYS A 1046 22.48 40.44 -20.93
CA CYS A 1046 22.91 39.20 -21.60
C CYS A 1046 22.12 37.96 -21.16
N HIS A 1047 21.37 38.02 -20.04
CA HIS A 1047 20.54 36.93 -19.53
C HIS A 1047 19.11 36.97 -20.06
N GLU A 1048 18.62 38.18 -20.36
CA GLU A 1048 17.31 38.43 -20.98
C GLU A 1048 17.19 37.67 -22.29
N SER A 1049 18.24 37.68 -23.13
CA SER A 1049 18.26 37.05 -24.46
C SER A 1049 18.18 35.52 -24.45
N ASN A 1050 18.61 34.84 -23.38
CA ASN A 1050 18.58 33.38 -23.32
C ASN A 1050 17.22 32.84 -22.85
N ILE A 1051 16.63 33.48 -21.83
CA ILE A 1051 15.31 33.07 -21.32
C ILE A 1051 14.22 33.47 -22.33
N SER A 1052 14.36 34.63 -22.95
CA SER A 1052 13.39 35.15 -23.93
C SER A 1052 13.27 34.30 -25.18
N MET A 1053 14.34 33.57 -25.55
CA MET A 1053 14.42 32.76 -26.77
C MET A 1053 14.05 31.28 -26.56
N LEU A 1054 13.64 30.88 -25.35
CA LEU A 1054 13.23 29.50 -25.08
C LEU A 1054 11.97 29.13 -25.90
N PRO A 1055 12.05 28.15 -26.83
CA PRO A 1055 11.02 27.92 -27.84
C PRO A 1055 9.76 27.24 -27.27
N SER A 1056 9.82 26.73 -26.05
CA SER A 1056 8.73 25.97 -25.40
C SER A 1056 8.23 26.61 -24.11
N LEU A 1057 8.79 27.77 -23.70
CA LEU A 1057 8.49 28.39 -22.41
C LEU A 1057 7.08 28.96 -22.37
N CYS A 1058 6.21 28.39 -21.53
CA CYS A 1058 4.82 28.79 -21.35
C CYS A 1058 4.59 29.59 -20.06
N ILE A 1059 5.27 29.22 -18.97
CA ILE A 1059 5.10 29.84 -17.65
C ILE A 1059 6.45 30.34 -17.14
N LEU A 1060 6.53 31.63 -16.84
CA LEU A 1060 7.68 32.26 -16.20
C LEU A 1060 7.28 32.88 -14.88
N LYS A 1061 7.93 32.45 -13.79
CA LYS A 1061 7.77 33.00 -12.46
C LYS A 1061 9.10 33.51 -11.94
N LEU A 1062 9.14 34.81 -11.70
CA LEU A 1062 10.29 35.53 -11.19
C LEU A 1062 9.98 35.98 -9.76
N VAL A 1063 10.79 35.53 -8.81
CA VAL A 1063 10.63 35.85 -7.39
C VAL A 1063 11.89 36.57 -6.90
N SER A 1064 11.76 37.76 -6.32
CA SER A 1064 12.90 38.47 -5.72
C SER A 1064 14.08 38.65 -6.70
N ILE A 1065 13.75 39.04 -7.93
CA ILE A 1065 14.75 39.23 -9.01
C ILE A 1065 15.34 40.65 -8.98
N PHE A 1066 16.63 40.73 -9.27
CA PHE A 1066 17.38 41.97 -9.43
C PHE A 1066 17.64 42.23 -10.92
N PHE A 1067 17.13 43.34 -11.45
CA PHE A 1067 17.32 43.72 -12.85
C PHE A 1067 18.43 44.76 -13.01
N ASP A 1068 19.14 44.75 -14.14
CA ASP A 1068 20.18 45.73 -14.40
C ASP A 1068 19.60 47.15 -14.50
N ASN A 1069 20.28 48.10 -13.85
CA ASN A 1069 19.84 49.49 -13.69
C ASN A 1069 18.40 49.66 -13.15
N ASP A 1070 17.86 48.68 -12.44
CA ASP A 1070 16.48 48.69 -11.93
C ASP A 1070 15.43 48.68 -13.07
N LYS A 1071 15.80 48.23 -14.29
CA LYS A 1071 14.95 48.22 -15.49
C LYS A 1071 14.89 46.84 -16.16
N TRP A 1072 13.73 46.46 -16.68
CA TRP A 1072 13.57 45.29 -17.53
C TRP A 1072 13.15 45.70 -18.94
N GLU A 1073 14.00 45.41 -19.94
CA GLU A 1073 13.71 45.69 -21.35
C GLU A 1073 13.43 44.38 -22.11
N VAL A 1074 12.34 44.33 -22.87
CA VAL A 1074 11.96 43.18 -23.69
C VAL A 1074 11.81 43.61 -25.15
N ARG A 1075 12.59 42.97 -26.03
CA ARG A 1075 12.72 43.32 -27.46
C ARG A 1075 11.69 42.58 -28.32
N ASP A 1076 11.62 42.93 -29.60
CA ASP A 1076 10.73 42.25 -30.54
C ASP A 1076 11.08 40.76 -30.69
N SER A 1077 10.06 39.92 -30.90
CA SER A 1077 10.19 38.47 -31.07
C SER A 1077 10.72 37.70 -29.84
N GLU A 1078 10.66 38.31 -28.66
CA GLU A 1078 10.96 37.69 -27.37
C GLU A 1078 9.73 37.08 -26.70
N PHE A 1079 9.90 35.95 -26.03
CA PHE A 1079 8.87 35.22 -25.28
C PHE A 1079 7.68 34.75 -26.13
N LEU A 1080 7.98 34.12 -27.27
CA LEU A 1080 7.00 33.76 -28.30
C LEU A 1080 5.88 32.82 -27.83
N LYS A 1081 6.16 31.91 -26.88
CA LYS A 1081 5.17 30.94 -26.35
C LYS A 1081 4.70 31.23 -24.93
N LEU A 1082 5.09 32.37 -24.35
CA LEU A 1082 4.80 32.67 -22.95
C LEU A 1082 3.33 33.07 -22.77
N THR A 1083 2.58 32.29 -22.00
CA THR A 1083 1.16 32.53 -21.71
C THR A 1083 0.95 33.10 -20.31
N VAL A 1084 1.86 32.82 -19.36
CA VAL A 1084 1.75 33.26 -17.97
C VAL A 1084 3.06 33.88 -17.49
N LEU A 1085 2.99 35.12 -16.99
CA LEU A 1085 4.11 35.83 -16.36
C LEU A 1085 3.76 36.21 -14.91
N LYS A 1086 4.64 35.88 -13.97
CA LYS A 1086 4.47 36.20 -12.55
C LYS A 1086 5.72 36.91 -12.02
N LEU A 1087 5.56 38.14 -11.56
CA LEU A 1087 6.58 38.89 -10.83
C LEU A 1087 6.17 38.99 -9.36
N VAL A 1088 6.99 38.46 -8.47
CA VAL A 1088 6.70 38.40 -7.03
C VAL A 1088 7.89 38.94 -6.26
N LYS A 1089 7.69 39.90 -5.35
CA LYS A 1089 8.77 40.48 -4.52
C LYS A 1089 9.92 41.11 -5.34
N CYS A 1090 9.64 41.62 -6.54
CA CYS A 1090 10.64 42.31 -7.34
C CYS A 1090 10.78 43.76 -6.86
N GLU A 1091 11.33 43.93 -5.66
CA GLU A 1091 11.36 45.20 -4.94
C GLU A 1091 12.24 46.27 -5.61
N PHE A 1092 13.14 45.92 -6.51
CA PHE A 1092 14.02 46.91 -7.15
C PHE A 1092 13.62 47.25 -8.58
N LEU A 1093 12.57 46.64 -9.13
CA LEU A 1093 12.13 46.94 -10.49
C LEU A 1093 11.41 48.30 -10.52
N GLU A 1094 12.03 49.31 -11.14
CA GLU A 1094 11.46 50.66 -11.28
C GLU A 1094 10.81 50.86 -12.66
N GLU A 1095 11.45 50.42 -13.75
CA GLU A 1095 10.97 50.62 -15.13
C GLU A 1095 10.85 49.31 -15.91
N TRP A 1096 9.72 49.11 -16.59
CA TRP A 1096 9.49 47.95 -17.45
C TRP A 1096 9.20 48.45 -18.88
N ILE A 1097 10.06 48.12 -19.84
CA ILE A 1097 10.02 48.57 -21.24
C ILE A 1097 9.78 47.35 -22.13
N VAL A 1098 8.75 47.41 -22.98
CA VAL A 1098 8.32 46.26 -23.81
C VAL A 1098 8.07 46.74 -25.23
N SER A 1099 8.74 46.11 -26.20
CA SER A 1099 8.59 46.39 -27.63
C SER A 1099 7.26 45.89 -28.20
N ASN A 1100 6.92 46.29 -29.43
CA ASN A 1100 5.60 46.07 -30.02
C ASN A 1100 5.24 44.58 -30.18
N ASP A 1101 6.21 43.76 -30.59
CA ASP A 1101 6.00 42.35 -30.93
C ASP A 1101 6.42 41.38 -29.81
N ALA A 1102 6.80 41.92 -28.65
CA ALA A 1102 7.07 41.13 -27.46
C ALA A 1102 5.78 40.51 -26.89
N PHE A 1103 5.92 39.31 -26.28
CA PHE A 1103 4.83 38.59 -25.61
C PHE A 1103 3.57 38.43 -26.50
N PRO A 1104 3.66 37.78 -27.66
CA PRO A 1104 2.56 37.74 -28.63
C PRO A 1104 1.31 37.02 -28.11
N ILE A 1105 1.47 36.01 -27.26
CA ILE A 1105 0.38 35.17 -26.73
C ILE A 1105 0.21 35.24 -25.20
N LEU A 1106 0.72 36.29 -24.56
CA LEU A 1106 0.62 36.42 -23.11
C LEU A 1106 -0.83 36.67 -22.68
N GLU A 1107 -1.39 35.73 -21.94
CA GLU A 1107 -2.77 35.76 -21.48
C GLU A 1107 -2.89 36.28 -20.04
N HIS A 1108 -1.93 35.95 -19.17
CA HIS A 1108 -2.04 36.17 -17.73
C HIS A 1108 -0.82 36.84 -17.11
N LEU A 1109 -1.04 37.93 -16.37
CA LEU A 1109 -0.01 38.66 -15.64
C LEU A 1109 -0.33 38.75 -14.15
N VAL A 1110 0.65 38.40 -13.30
CA VAL A 1110 0.57 38.56 -11.84
C VAL A 1110 1.71 39.43 -11.36
N LEU A 1111 1.38 40.52 -10.68
CA LEU A 1111 2.32 41.40 -9.99
C LEU A 1111 2.00 41.36 -8.49
N ARG A 1112 2.96 40.93 -7.68
CA ARG A 1112 2.80 40.89 -6.23
C ARG A 1112 4.03 41.46 -5.54
N GLU A 1113 3.82 42.39 -4.61
CA GLU A 1113 4.91 42.96 -3.81
C GLU A 1113 6.00 43.59 -4.71
N CYS A 1114 5.57 44.38 -5.71
CA CYS A 1114 6.45 45.17 -6.60
C CYS A 1114 6.24 46.68 -6.34
N PRO A 1115 6.71 47.22 -5.20
CA PRO A 1115 6.31 48.54 -4.72
C PRO A 1115 6.89 49.73 -5.50
N TYR A 1116 7.98 49.55 -6.26
CA TYR A 1116 8.65 50.65 -6.97
C TYR A 1116 8.41 50.66 -8.49
N LEU A 1117 7.71 49.66 -9.02
CA LEU A 1117 7.37 49.63 -10.44
C LEU A 1117 6.50 50.86 -10.75
N LYS A 1118 6.94 51.68 -11.71
CA LYS A 1118 6.25 52.94 -12.02
C LYS A 1118 4.93 52.69 -12.76
N GLU A 1119 4.95 51.87 -13.80
CA GLU A 1119 3.77 51.58 -14.62
C GLU A 1119 3.85 50.22 -15.30
N ILE A 1120 2.70 49.68 -15.69
CA ILE A 1120 2.62 48.52 -16.58
C ILE A 1120 2.67 49.04 -18.04
N PRO A 1121 3.53 48.48 -18.92
CA PRO A 1121 3.59 48.86 -20.32
C PRO A 1121 2.21 48.85 -20.98
N PHE A 1122 1.79 49.99 -21.55
CA PHE A 1122 0.44 50.19 -22.09
C PHE A 1122 0.02 49.09 -23.08
N ARG A 1123 0.96 48.59 -23.89
CA ARG A 1123 0.70 47.61 -24.96
C ARG A 1123 0.36 46.21 -24.44
N LEU A 1124 0.86 45.81 -23.28
CA LEU A 1124 0.50 44.53 -22.63
C LEU A 1124 -0.95 44.53 -22.15
N ARG A 1125 -1.44 45.70 -21.75
CA ARG A 1125 -2.77 45.85 -21.13
C ARG A 1125 -3.90 45.37 -22.04
N ASN A 1126 -3.76 45.56 -23.35
CA ASN A 1126 -4.81 45.20 -24.32
C ASN A 1126 -4.79 43.70 -24.71
N LYS A 1127 -3.63 43.03 -24.61
CA LYS A 1127 -3.45 41.61 -24.97
C LYS A 1127 -3.91 40.64 -23.87
N LEU A 1128 -3.86 41.08 -22.61
CA LEU A 1128 -4.10 40.23 -21.44
C LEU A 1128 -5.58 39.85 -21.26
N LEU A 1129 -5.81 38.62 -20.84
CA LEU A 1129 -7.10 38.07 -20.43
C LEU A 1129 -7.36 38.25 -18.93
N SER A 1130 -6.30 38.22 -18.11
CA SER A 1130 -6.41 38.56 -16.69
C SER A 1130 -5.15 39.26 -16.16
N ILE A 1131 -5.35 40.25 -15.30
CA ILE A 1131 -4.28 40.89 -14.53
C ILE A 1131 -4.60 40.80 -13.03
N LYS A 1132 -3.62 40.37 -12.23
CA LYS A 1132 -3.68 40.39 -10.77
C LYS A 1132 -2.57 41.28 -10.22
N VAL A 1133 -2.94 42.26 -9.41
CA VAL A 1133 -1.99 43.18 -8.76
C VAL A 1133 -2.23 43.12 -7.25
N LYS A 1134 -1.17 42.92 -6.46
CA LYS A 1134 -1.25 42.89 -4.99
C LYS A 1134 -0.05 43.59 -4.37
N SER A 1135 -0.30 44.57 -3.50
CA SER A 1135 0.76 45.31 -2.79
C SER A 1135 1.80 45.94 -3.73
N CYS A 1136 1.33 46.57 -4.81
CA CYS A 1136 2.16 47.33 -5.76
C CYS A 1136 1.90 48.84 -5.62
N SER A 1137 2.68 49.67 -6.33
CA SER A 1137 2.51 51.13 -6.33
C SER A 1137 1.12 51.57 -6.80
N GLU A 1138 0.68 52.74 -6.32
CA GLU A 1138 -0.60 53.33 -6.72
C GLU A 1138 -0.62 53.67 -8.22
N SER A 1139 0.53 54.01 -8.80
CA SER A 1139 0.65 54.24 -10.24
C SER A 1139 0.44 52.96 -11.06
N VAL A 1140 0.94 51.81 -10.59
CA VAL A 1140 0.65 50.50 -11.22
C VAL A 1140 -0.84 50.18 -11.13
N ARG A 1141 -1.51 50.49 -10.01
CA ARG A 1141 -2.95 50.30 -9.90
C ARG A 1141 -3.75 51.17 -10.85
N LEU A 1142 -3.48 52.48 -10.88
CA LEU A 1142 -4.12 53.43 -11.80
C LEU A 1142 -3.91 53.02 -13.26
N SER A 1143 -2.78 52.39 -13.57
CA SER A 1143 -2.49 51.84 -14.89
C SER A 1143 -3.38 50.63 -15.26
N VAL A 1144 -3.93 49.91 -14.27
CA VAL A 1144 -4.90 48.82 -14.45
C VAL A 1144 -6.34 49.35 -14.50
N PHE A 1145 -6.68 50.41 -13.76
CA PHE A 1145 -8.03 51.00 -13.77
C PHE A 1145 -8.49 51.56 -15.13
N SER A 1146 -7.57 51.80 -16.07
CA SER A 1146 -7.90 52.16 -17.46
C SER A 1146 -8.33 50.97 -18.33
N LEU A 1147 -8.54 49.77 -17.75
CA LEU A 1147 -8.89 48.54 -18.46
C LEU A 1147 -10.33 48.08 -18.18
N ASP A 1148 -10.87 47.24 -19.06
CA ASP A 1148 -12.17 46.59 -18.88
C ASP A 1148 -12.29 45.94 -17.50
N ALA A 1149 -13.30 46.36 -16.72
CA ALA A 1149 -13.55 45.88 -15.36
C ALA A 1149 -13.68 44.34 -15.26
N LYS A 1150 -14.02 43.66 -16.36
CA LYS A 1150 -14.12 42.19 -16.43
C LYS A 1150 -12.79 41.45 -16.37
N LYS A 1151 -11.65 42.12 -16.60
CA LYS A 1151 -10.30 41.51 -16.65
C LYS A 1151 -9.51 41.65 -15.34
N ILE A 1152 -10.04 42.40 -14.38
CA ILE A 1152 -9.35 42.83 -13.16
C ILE A 1152 -9.89 42.05 -11.97
N THR A 1153 -9.00 41.45 -11.19
CA THR A 1153 -9.31 40.95 -9.85
C THR A 1153 -8.40 41.67 -8.87
N ASP A 1154 -8.94 42.75 -8.28
CA ASP A 1154 -8.21 43.59 -7.32
C ASP A 1154 -8.48 43.03 -5.91
N GLU A 1155 -7.47 42.42 -5.30
CA GLU A 1155 -7.56 41.83 -3.95
C GLU A 1155 -7.00 42.81 -2.90
N GLN A 1156 -7.57 44.02 -2.81
CA GLN A 1156 -7.40 44.85 -1.61
C GLN A 1156 -8.71 45.32 -1.00
N THR A 1157 -8.74 45.16 0.32
CA THR A 1157 -9.76 45.54 1.28
C THR A 1157 -10.17 47.00 1.14
N SER A 1158 -11.47 47.21 1.08
CA SER A 1158 -12.16 48.49 1.19
C SER A 1158 -11.87 49.16 2.54
N SER A 1159 -10.87 50.03 2.60
CA SER A 1159 -10.81 51.05 3.64
C SER A 1159 -10.00 52.27 3.18
N THR A 1160 -10.57 53.06 2.27
CA THR A 1160 -10.40 54.52 2.28
C THR A 1160 -11.56 55.14 1.51
N ARG A 1161 -12.55 55.66 2.24
CA ARG A 1161 -13.51 56.63 1.68
C ARG A 1161 -12.71 57.85 1.22
N ILE A 1162 -12.68 58.11 -0.08
CA ILE A 1162 -12.37 59.45 -0.59
C ILE A 1162 -13.71 60.10 -0.89
N THR A 1163 -14.16 60.96 0.01
CA THR A 1163 -15.20 61.96 -0.29
C THR A 1163 -14.65 62.93 -1.35
N PRO A 1164 -15.39 63.22 -2.43
CA PRO A 1164 -14.95 64.16 -3.45
C PRO A 1164 -15.12 65.59 -2.92
N GLY A 1165 -14.04 66.17 -2.40
CA GLY A 1165 -14.07 67.55 -1.92
C GLY A 1165 -12.88 67.95 -1.04
N SER A 1166 -11.67 67.99 -1.58
CA SER A 1166 -10.64 68.96 -1.14
C SER A 1166 -9.46 68.99 -2.12
N LEU A 1167 -9.60 69.75 -3.19
CA LEU A 1167 -8.46 70.35 -3.88
C LEU A 1167 -7.90 71.46 -2.98
N ALA A 1168 -6.83 71.19 -2.22
CA ALA A 1168 -5.80 72.18 -1.87
C ALA A 1168 -4.72 71.61 -0.94
N LYS A 1169 -3.47 71.78 -1.37
CA LYS A 1169 -2.24 71.96 -0.57
C LYS A 1169 -1.83 70.83 0.38
N SER A 1170 -0.89 70.02 -0.09
CA SER A 1170 0.29 69.66 0.71
C SER A 1170 1.50 69.38 -0.19
N GLN A 1171 2.29 70.41 -0.47
CA GLN A 1171 3.72 70.24 -0.72
C GLN A 1171 4.35 69.85 0.62
N VAL A 1172 4.80 68.60 0.76
CA VAL A 1172 5.78 68.23 1.80
C VAL A 1172 6.81 67.30 1.18
N ASN A 1173 8.03 67.82 1.11
CA ASN A 1173 9.32 67.19 0.86
C ASN A 1173 9.37 65.65 0.78
N GLN A 1174 9.51 65.11 -0.43
CA GLN A 1174 10.26 63.87 -0.62
C GLN A 1174 11.76 64.19 -0.52
N GLN A 1175 12.29 64.15 0.71
CA GLN A 1175 13.74 63.98 0.88
C GLN A 1175 14.12 62.60 0.36
N LYS A 1176 14.97 62.59 -0.67
CA LYS A 1176 15.74 61.43 -1.13
C LYS A 1176 16.55 60.86 0.03
N ILE A 1177 16.02 59.89 0.76
CA ILE A 1177 16.82 58.96 1.56
C ILE A 1177 16.82 57.64 0.80
N ARG A 1178 17.84 57.46 -0.04
CA ARG A 1178 18.18 56.15 -0.60
C ARG A 1178 18.62 55.25 0.58
N PRO A 1179 18.09 54.04 0.74
CA PRO A 1179 18.55 53.15 1.80
C PRO A 1179 20.04 52.80 1.60
N PRO A 1180 20.84 52.66 2.69
CA PRO A 1180 22.27 52.33 2.61
C PRO A 1180 22.57 51.02 1.85
N PHE A 1181 21.60 50.12 1.79
CA PHE A 1181 21.64 48.84 1.05
C PHE A 1181 21.86 49.01 -0.47
N LYS A 1182 21.41 50.12 -1.08
CA LYS A 1182 21.56 50.37 -2.54
C LYS A 1182 23.03 50.61 -2.96
N ARG A 1183 23.95 50.86 -2.02
CA ARG A 1183 25.39 51.07 -2.28
C ARG A 1183 26.26 49.82 -2.02
N GLY A 1184 25.85 48.92 -1.13
CA GLY A 1184 26.59 47.69 -0.83
C GLY A 1184 26.55 46.70 -2.00
N ILE A 1185 25.35 46.38 -2.49
CA ILE A 1185 25.13 45.44 -3.59
C ILE A 1185 25.70 45.99 -4.92
N ARG A 1186 25.50 47.30 -5.21
CA ARG A 1186 26.09 47.94 -6.41
C ARG A 1186 27.63 47.99 -6.41
N ARG A 1187 28.29 47.92 -5.25
CA ARG A 1187 29.76 47.83 -5.18
C ARG A 1187 30.26 46.41 -5.46
N ILE A 1188 29.51 45.39 -5.05
CA ILE A 1188 29.84 43.97 -5.29
C ILE A 1188 29.71 43.61 -6.78
N PHE A 1189 28.68 44.11 -7.47
CA PHE A 1189 28.46 43.83 -8.91
C PHE A 1189 29.24 44.73 -9.88
N ARG A 1190 29.77 45.89 -9.45
CA ARG A 1190 30.60 46.76 -10.32
C ARG A 1190 32.08 46.38 -10.34
N SER A 1191 32.58 45.60 -9.38
CA SER A 1191 33.99 45.21 -9.34
C SER A 1191 34.35 44.02 -10.24
N SER A 1192 33.39 43.41 -10.92
CA SER A 1192 33.59 42.23 -11.79
C SER A 1192 33.50 42.53 -13.29
N GLY A 1193 33.56 43.80 -13.72
CA GLY A 1193 33.46 44.19 -15.12
C GLY A 1193 34.72 44.88 -15.67
N SER A 1194 35.38 44.18 -16.61
CA SER A 1194 36.36 44.60 -17.64
C SER A 1194 37.86 44.51 -17.37
N PRO A 1195 38.64 44.08 -18.39
CA PRO A 1195 38.59 42.81 -19.12
C PRO A 1195 39.54 41.74 -18.55
#